data_AF-A0AAE0JVX4-F1
#
_entry.id   AF-A0AAE0JVX4-F1
#
_cell.length_a   1.000
_cell.length_b   1.000
_cell.length_c   1.000
_cell.angle_alpha   90.00
_cell.angle_beta   90.00
_cell.angle_gamma   90.00
#
_symmetry.space_group_name_H-M   'P 1'
#
loop_
_entity.id
_entity.type
_entity.pdbx_description
1 polymer ?
#
loop_
_entity_poly.entity_id
_entity_poly.type
_entity_poly.pdbx_seq_one_letter_code
_entity_poly.pdbx_strand_id
1 'polypeptide(L)'
;MKVTRQQLLGHVFSAVVGLKPLGELPGSTSIDVVLALPTNNTASQAALLRDLYDPASSRFRQFLSPAEYSAQFDPAKESFQHLLDFAEAHQLNVTSSRPPKLIHVRSSADAVSKAFKTKLQQYQHPTENRRFYAPAADVDISALNIPGLQLTGLDNFHGLQRAPNLFKSSGDNSTASSRRSAGTGSGSNGLYTGKDFRGAYAPDVIWTGSGQVVGVLEFTGYLTSDIQTYTSQNGLPSVPIQNVYIDGYVGSNPNEESAADIELVISMAPGLSQVTVYGVDYTSAGVIDILHEMASPTHGEPLPRQITTSYYFFYDQNVYDALARLAAQGQALFVASGDYGSYNEATGSGAFPPADHPLVTSVGGTELVTTGPGGSWVSETTAWFSGGGYSPWAGGDAQFVIPWWQDSLDYTASGGSSTARNAPDVAIVADGISVYSQGAWVGFAGTSAAAPLWAGFLALANQQAAATGRPPVGFANPALWEIAKGGGSPGYAAAFHDVTTGNNFNGVNPSKYSAVVGYDLCTGWGSPKGQALVDALARSHQTMLQAGSSASWMAPGAQGRLELFAHGSDGALWHVWQQAVNGGWSGWYSHGSPSGVVLGGSPIVGRNVDGRLQVFVRGNEGNLWSVTQSSPGGGWGGWISLGRPQAVGVTDSASVAANSDGRLEIFAQGVDQNLYHIWQTTPGGSWSGWDSRASPLGGIEGVLSIATSQDGRMEVFAVGNDGALWHIWQLSVNGGWSNWFNHGTPSGETFAGSGIPPMTAAQSDGRIQLFIPSASGKMWRISQTTINGGWTGFVSHGSPGSPSKLFTDPGAIVAQADGTLVFTMPAQGGIYQISQTKPSGDWSGWSLQVPSGSGPEPTDGSVALAQNADGRLELAMLGSDRAIWHVWQPQRNSPWSQPATFGKPANVQFQANR
;
A
#
# COMPACT_ATOMS: atom_id res chain seq x y z
N MET A 1 17.03 17.94 -49.73
CA MET A 1 15.83 17.66 -48.91
C MET A 1 15.47 18.93 -48.17
N LYS A 2 14.22 19.39 -48.23
CA LYS A 2 13.75 20.49 -47.36
C LYS A 2 13.77 19.96 -45.94
N VAL A 3 14.62 20.51 -45.06
CA VAL A 3 14.57 20.24 -43.62
C VAL A 3 13.22 20.80 -43.15
N THR A 4 12.29 19.91 -42.84
CA THR A 4 10.99 20.28 -42.26
C THR A 4 11.26 20.93 -40.90
N ARG A 5 10.73 22.13 -40.67
CA ARG A 5 10.99 22.88 -39.43
C ARG A 5 10.35 22.12 -38.26
N GLN A 6 11.15 21.70 -37.28
CA GLN A 6 10.70 21.07 -36.04
C GLN A 6 10.80 22.10 -34.91
N GLN A 7 9.66 22.61 -34.46
CA GLN A 7 9.58 23.52 -33.32
C GLN A 7 9.19 22.75 -32.06
N LEU A 8 9.81 23.11 -30.94
CA LEU A 8 9.43 22.68 -29.61
C LEU A 8 8.48 23.74 -29.03
N LEU A 9 7.19 23.39 -28.99
CA LEU A 9 6.14 24.25 -28.47
C LEU A 9 6.19 24.30 -26.94
N GLY A 10 5.71 25.39 -26.35
CA GLY A 10 5.60 25.55 -24.88
C GLY A 10 6.85 26.11 -24.20
N HIS A 11 7.85 26.54 -24.97
CA HIS A 11 9.06 27.20 -24.44
C HIS A 11 8.91 28.73 -24.42
N VAL A 12 7.85 29.26 -25.06
CA VAL A 12 7.32 30.59 -24.71
C VAL A 12 6.54 30.46 -23.41
N PHE A 13 7.15 30.91 -22.32
CA PHE A 13 6.53 30.86 -21.00
C PHE A 13 5.19 31.61 -20.99
N SER A 14 4.12 30.99 -20.50
CA SER A 14 2.76 31.57 -20.60
C SER A 14 2.66 32.96 -19.95
N ALA A 15 3.42 33.25 -18.89
CA ALA A 15 3.42 34.57 -18.28
C ALA A 15 4.11 35.67 -19.11
N VAL A 16 4.87 35.34 -20.16
CA VAL A 16 5.33 36.38 -21.11
C VAL A 16 4.25 36.78 -22.11
N VAL A 17 3.16 36.01 -22.21
CA VAL A 17 2.00 36.35 -23.04
C VAL A 17 1.32 37.59 -22.44
N GLY A 18 1.57 38.74 -23.06
CA GLY A 18 1.06 40.04 -22.62
C GLY A 18 2.08 40.92 -21.89
N LEU A 19 3.29 40.42 -21.61
CA LEU A 19 4.40 41.23 -21.11
C LEU A 19 5.18 41.86 -22.27
N LYS A 20 5.63 43.10 -22.07
CA LYS A 20 6.51 43.79 -23.01
C LYS A 20 7.97 43.51 -22.64
N PRO A 21 8.82 43.05 -23.58
CA PRO A 21 10.23 42.83 -23.28
C PRO A 21 10.94 44.14 -22.94
N LEU A 22 11.84 44.08 -21.98
CA LEU A 22 12.71 45.18 -21.56
C LEU A 22 13.93 45.33 -22.48
N GLY A 23 14.31 44.25 -23.18
CA GLY A 23 15.44 44.20 -24.11
C GLY A 23 15.89 42.75 -24.37
N GLU A 24 16.82 42.56 -25.30
CA GLU A 24 17.50 41.28 -25.47
C GLU A 24 18.42 41.01 -24.26
N LEU A 25 18.51 39.76 -23.83
CA LEU A 25 19.45 39.35 -22.78
C LEU A 25 20.89 39.57 -23.28
N PRO A 26 21.82 40.13 -22.48
CA PRO A 26 23.20 40.31 -22.92
C PRO A 26 23.81 38.99 -23.41
N GLY A 27 24.38 38.99 -24.61
CA GLY A 27 24.89 37.78 -25.26
C GLY A 27 25.96 37.03 -24.46
N SER A 28 26.69 37.74 -23.59
CA SER A 28 27.72 37.19 -22.69
C SER A 28 27.16 36.58 -21.40
N THR A 29 25.85 36.68 -21.13
CA THR A 29 25.24 36.08 -19.94
C THR A 29 25.39 34.57 -19.99
N SER A 30 25.90 33.96 -18.92
CA SER A 30 25.97 32.50 -18.78
C SER A 30 24.57 31.95 -18.52
N ILE A 31 24.19 30.90 -19.26
CA ILE A 31 22.92 30.20 -19.17
C ILE A 31 23.20 28.71 -18.94
N ASP A 32 22.48 28.13 -17.99
CA ASP A 32 22.47 26.71 -17.69
C ASP A 32 21.25 26.09 -18.39
N VAL A 33 21.50 25.15 -19.31
CA VAL A 33 20.45 24.47 -20.08
C VAL A 33 20.62 22.97 -19.93
N VAL A 34 19.55 22.28 -19.55
CA VAL A 34 19.48 20.81 -19.61
C VAL A 34 18.88 20.43 -20.95
N LEU A 35 19.60 19.59 -21.70
CA LEU A 35 19.08 18.92 -22.88
C LEU A 35 18.79 17.48 -22.49
N ALA A 36 17.53 17.08 -22.51
CA ALA A 36 17.11 15.74 -22.10
C ALA A 36 16.35 15.04 -23.21
N LEU A 37 16.77 13.82 -23.51
CA LEU A 37 16.07 12.94 -24.44
C LEU A 37 14.75 12.47 -23.82
N PRO A 38 13.69 12.31 -24.63
CA PRO A 38 12.40 11.86 -24.14
C PRO A 38 12.49 10.44 -23.58
N THR A 39 11.70 10.19 -22.54
CA THR A 39 11.43 8.82 -22.08
C THR A 39 10.67 8.06 -23.16
N ASN A 40 11.12 6.84 -23.46
CA ASN A 40 10.44 5.96 -24.41
C ASN A 40 9.14 5.40 -23.81
N ASN A 41 8.13 5.16 -24.65
CA ASN A 41 6.91 4.43 -24.28
C ASN A 41 6.17 4.99 -23.04
N THR A 42 6.02 6.31 -22.92
CA THR A 42 5.39 6.99 -21.78
C THR A 42 3.98 6.46 -21.43
N ALA A 43 3.19 6.06 -22.42
CA ALA A 43 1.89 5.43 -22.18
C ALA A 43 2.00 4.08 -21.44
N SER A 44 2.96 3.22 -21.84
CA SER A 44 3.23 1.95 -21.16
C SER A 44 3.81 2.15 -19.77
N GLN A 45 4.59 3.20 -19.56
CA GLN A 45 5.13 3.57 -18.24
C GLN A 45 3.99 3.97 -17.28
N ALA A 46 3.04 4.80 -17.73
CA ALA A 46 1.88 5.19 -16.91
C ALA A 46 1.01 3.98 -16.54
N ALA A 47 0.79 3.05 -17.48
CA ALA A 47 0.09 1.80 -17.21
C ALA A 47 0.84 0.92 -16.19
N LEU A 48 2.16 0.78 -16.36
CA LEU A 48 3.01 0.05 -15.41
C LEU A 48 2.92 0.65 -14.02
N LEU A 49 2.99 1.98 -13.87
CA LEU A 49 2.88 2.63 -12.57
C LEU A 49 1.56 2.28 -11.88
N ARG A 50 0.44 2.29 -12.61
CA ARG A 50 -0.83 1.82 -12.04
C ARG A 50 -0.73 0.36 -11.60
N ASP A 51 -0.24 -0.52 -12.45
CA ASP A 51 -0.12 -1.96 -12.18
C ASP A 51 0.84 -2.28 -11.01
N LEU A 52 1.85 -1.45 -10.75
CA LEU A 52 2.78 -1.63 -9.63
C LEU A 52 2.13 -1.31 -8.28
N TYR A 53 1.09 -0.47 -8.26
CA TYR A 53 0.45 0.03 -7.04
C TYR A 53 -1.02 -0.36 -6.89
N ASP A 54 -1.62 -1.00 -7.89
CA ASP A 54 -2.93 -1.64 -7.82
C ASP A 54 -2.79 -3.02 -7.15
N PRO A 55 -3.36 -3.23 -5.96
CA PRO A 55 -3.35 -4.53 -5.28
C PRO A 55 -3.88 -5.71 -6.09
N ALA A 56 -4.80 -5.45 -7.03
CA ALA A 56 -5.41 -6.49 -7.88
C ALA A 56 -4.49 -6.90 -9.05
N SER A 57 -3.44 -6.14 -9.32
CA SER A 57 -2.49 -6.41 -10.39
C SER A 57 -1.52 -7.52 -10.03
N SER A 58 -1.22 -8.39 -11.01
CA SER A 58 -0.16 -9.39 -10.87
C SER A 58 1.25 -8.80 -10.81
N ARG A 59 1.40 -7.50 -11.09
CA ARG A 59 2.66 -6.74 -10.98
C ARG A 59 2.75 -5.93 -9.68
N PHE A 60 1.76 -6.05 -8.79
CA PHE A 60 1.74 -5.29 -7.54
C PHE A 60 3.06 -5.44 -6.77
N ARG A 61 3.71 -4.30 -6.48
CA ARG A 61 5.02 -4.16 -5.82
C ARG A 61 6.18 -4.94 -6.47
N GLN A 62 6.05 -5.36 -7.73
CA GLN A 62 7.15 -5.90 -8.53
C GLN A 62 7.95 -4.77 -9.18
N PHE A 63 8.55 -3.93 -8.32
CA PHE A 63 9.26 -2.73 -8.75
C PHE A 63 10.48 -3.05 -9.60
N LEU A 64 10.80 -2.16 -10.53
CA LEU A 64 11.96 -2.30 -11.38
C LEU A 64 13.23 -1.91 -10.63
N SER A 65 14.32 -2.62 -10.88
CA SER A 65 15.66 -2.11 -10.61
C SER A 65 16.01 -0.94 -11.56
N PRO A 66 16.99 -0.09 -11.21
CA PRO A 66 17.48 0.95 -12.13
C PRO A 66 17.89 0.41 -13.51
N ALA A 67 18.48 -0.78 -13.56
CA ALA A 67 18.87 -1.42 -14.81
C ALA A 67 17.65 -1.87 -15.65
N GLU A 68 16.64 -2.48 -15.02
CA GLU A 68 15.42 -2.91 -15.70
C GLU A 68 14.59 -1.72 -16.20
N TYR A 69 14.52 -0.64 -15.42
CA TYR A 69 13.88 0.60 -15.85
C TYR A 69 14.61 1.18 -17.07
N SER A 70 15.93 1.30 -17.00
CA SER A 70 16.75 1.84 -18.09
C SER A 70 16.57 1.01 -19.37
N ALA A 71 16.51 -0.32 -19.26
CA ALA A 71 16.30 -1.19 -20.42
C ALA A 71 14.93 -1.00 -21.09
N GLN A 72 13.91 -0.55 -20.37
CA GLN A 72 12.54 -0.42 -20.87
C GLN A 72 12.20 0.99 -21.36
N PHE A 73 12.71 2.01 -20.66
CA PHE A 73 12.21 3.39 -20.80
C PHE A 73 13.30 4.41 -21.14
N ASP A 74 14.57 4.12 -20.87
CA ASP A 74 15.63 5.07 -21.21
C ASP A 74 15.86 5.11 -22.74
N PRO A 75 16.29 6.26 -23.28
CA PRO A 75 16.58 6.43 -24.70
C PRO A 75 17.77 5.58 -25.17
N ALA A 76 17.82 5.33 -26.48
CA ALA A 76 18.91 4.57 -27.10
C ALA A 76 20.25 5.30 -26.96
N LYS A 77 21.34 4.55 -26.75
CA LYS A 77 22.69 5.11 -26.58
C LYS A 77 23.14 5.95 -27.78
N GLU A 78 22.70 5.59 -28.97
CA GLU A 78 22.98 6.30 -30.21
C GLU A 78 22.32 7.69 -30.22
N SER A 79 21.14 7.83 -29.60
CA SER A 79 20.47 9.14 -29.47
C SER A 79 21.21 10.04 -28.49
N PHE A 80 21.77 9.46 -27.42
CA PHE A 80 22.61 10.19 -26.47
C PHE A 80 23.92 10.67 -27.10
N GLN A 81 24.57 9.82 -27.91
CA GLN A 81 25.76 10.23 -28.65
C GLN A 81 25.44 11.38 -29.61
N HIS A 82 24.30 11.30 -30.32
CA HIS A 82 23.87 12.38 -31.20
C HIS A 82 23.64 13.71 -30.45
N LEU A 83 23.21 13.65 -29.19
CA LEU A 83 23.05 14.83 -28.33
C LEU A 83 24.41 15.46 -27.98
N LEU A 84 25.42 14.64 -27.67
CA LEU A 84 26.80 15.10 -27.44
C LEU A 84 27.41 15.71 -28.71
N ASP A 85 27.25 15.04 -29.85
CA ASP A 85 27.74 15.51 -31.15
C ASP A 85 27.11 16.87 -31.51
N PHE A 86 25.81 17.05 -31.22
CA PHE A 86 25.13 18.34 -31.39
C PHE A 86 25.73 19.43 -30.49
N ALA A 87 25.96 19.13 -29.21
CA ALA A 87 26.54 20.09 -28.29
C ALA A 87 27.93 20.55 -28.77
N GLU A 88 28.79 19.62 -29.20
CA GLU A 88 30.10 19.92 -29.75
C GLU A 88 30.00 20.77 -31.03
N ALA A 89 29.16 20.37 -31.99
CA ALA A 89 28.97 21.08 -33.25
C ALA A 89 28.47 22.53 -33.08
N HIS A 90 27.73 22.80 -32.00
CA HIS A 90 27.20 24.10 -31.66
C HIS A 90 28.01 24.87 -30.61
N GLN A 91 29.18 24.36 -30.21
CA GLN A 91 30.05 24.97 -29.20
C GLN A 91 29.34 25.19 -27.85
N LEU A 92 28.40 24.29 -27.54
CA LEU A 92 27.75 24.21 -26.26
C LEU A 92 28.69 23.48 -25.30
N ASN A 93 29.11 24.17 -24.24
CA ASN A 93 30.01 23.62 -23.25
C ASN A 93 29.26 22.72 -22.26
N VAL A 94 29.42 21.41 -22.45
CA VAL A 94 28.86 20.37 -21.57
C VAL A 94 29.62 20.36 -20.25
N THR A 95 28.92 20.64 -19.14
CA THR A 95 29.51 20.68 -17.79
C THR A 95 29.36 19.39 -17.03
N SER A 96 28.26 18.67 -17.27
CA SER A 96 28.00 17.33 -16.73
C SER A 96 27.06 16.55 -17.65
N SER A 97 26.97 15.24 -17.44
CA SER A 97 26.13 14.37 -18.27
C SER A 97 25.64 13.16 -17.50
N ARG A 98 24.41 12.72 -17.77
CA ARG A 98 23.78 11.52 -17.18
C ARG A 98 23.31 10.58 -18.30
N PRO A 99 24.21 9.74 -18.83
CA PRO A 99 23.88 8.82 -19.91
C PRO A 99 22.83 7.76 -19.48
N PRO A 100 21.97 7.31 -20.41
CA PRO A 100 21.86 7.76 -21.79
C PRO A 100 20.87 8.94 -21.94
N LYS A 101 20.47 9.63 -20.88
CA LYS A 101 19.27 10.48 -20.90
C LYS A 101 19.53 11.96 -21.16
N LEU A 102 20.44 12.59 -20.44
CA LEU A 102 20.56 14.05 -20.46
C LEU A 102 22.00 14.55 -20.39
N ILE A 103 22.21 15.75 -20.93
CA ILE A 103 23.45 16.52 -20.78
C ILE A 103 23.11 17.90 -20.22
N HIS A 104 23.99 18.39 -19.37
CA HIS A 104 23.93 19.75 -18.87
C HIS A 104 24.95 20.60 -19.59
N VAL A 105 24.49 21.73 -20.12
CA VAL A 105 25.29 22.72 -20.84
C VAL A 105 25.28 24.03 -20.09
N ARG A 106 26.47 24.58 -19.81
CA ARG A 106 26.64 25.97 -19.37
C ARG A 106 27.33 26.77 -20.46
N SER A 107 26.62 27.69 -21.10
CA SER A 107 27.12 28.44 -22.26
C SER A 107 26.60 29.88 -22.29
N SER A 108 27.14 30.71 -23.19
CA SER A 108 26.65 32.08 -23.33
C SER A 108 25.25 32.14 -23.95
N ALA A 109 24.47 33.17 -23.61
CA ALA A 109 23.14 33.40 -24.18
C ALA A 109 23.18 33.48 -25.72
N ASP A 110 24.26 33.99 -26.31
CA ASP A 110 24.47 33.99 -27.76
C ASP A 110 24.62 32.57 -28.33
N ALA A 111 25.41 31.71 -27.68
CA ALA A 111 25.62 30.33 -28.13
C ALA A 111 24.31 29.53 -28.05
N VAL A 112 23.58 29.65 -26.94
CA VAL A 112 22.27 29.01 -26.74
C VAL A 112 21.24 29.52 -27.76
N SER A 113 21.13 30.84 -27.93
CA SER A 113 20.21 31.46 -28.90
C SER A 113 20.51 31.02 -30.34
N LYS A 114 21.79 30.87 -30.70
CA LYS A 114 22.22 30.38 -32.01
C LYS A 114 21.93 28.89 -32.21
N ALA A 115 22.16 28.06 -31.20
CA ALA A 115 21.93 26.62 -31.27
C ALA A 115 20.46 26.28 -31.46
N PHE A 116 19.57 26.95 -30.72
CA PHE A 116 18.12 26.68 -30.72
C PHE A 116 17.31 27.67 -31.56
N LYS A 117 17.99 28.53 -32.33
CA LYS A 117 17.43 29.61 -33.17
C LYS A 117 16.31 30.40 -32.47
N THR A 118 16.56 30.77 -31.23
CA THR A 118 15.63 31.57 -30.41
C THR A 118 16.27 32.90 -30.03
N LYS A 119 15.50 33.76 -29.37
CA LYS A 119 15.99 35.00 -28.77
C LYS A 119 15.57 35.04 -27.31
N LEU A 120 16.55 35.03 -26.42
CA LEU A 120 16.31 35.26 -25.00
C LEU A 120 16.11 36.76 -24.75
N GLN A 121 14.98 37.12 -24.15
CA GLN A 121 14.64 38.48 -23.80
C GLN A 121 14.48 38.64 -22.30
N GLN A 122 14.75 39.83 -21.79
CA GLN A 122 14.49 40.20 -20.40
C GLN A 122 13.08 40.77 -20.25
N TYR A 123 12.42 40.40 -19.16
CA TYR A 123 11.08 40.83 -18.80
C TYR A 123 11.06 41.26 -17.32
N GLN A 124 10.10 42.12 -16.97
CA GLN A 124 9.78 42.42 -15.57
C GLN A 124 8.84 41.34 -15.05
N HIS A 125 9.12 40.75 -13.89
CA HIS A 125 8.21 39.77 -13.27
C HIS A 125 6.88 40.45 -12.88
N PRO A 126 5.71 39.84 -13.16
CA PRO A 126 4.42 40.50 -12.98
C PRO A 126 4.06 40.76 -11.51
N THR A 127 4.57 39.93 -10.60
CA THR A 127 4.25 39.98 -9.16
C THR A 127 5.47 40.23 -8.27
N GLU A 128 6.69 40.21 -8.82
CA GLU A 128 7.92 40.32 -8.04
C GLU A 128 8.77 41.49 -8.57
N ASN A 129 9.51 42.15 -7.67
CA ASN A 129 10.43 43.21 -8.04
C ASN A 129 11.77 42.65 -8.55
N ARG A 130 11.73 41.79 -9.56
CA ARG A 130 12.91 41.24 -10.25
C ARG A 130 12.70 41.15 -11.75
N ARG A 131 13.82 41.06 -12.47
CA ARG A 131 13.83 40.72 -13.90
C ARG A 131 14.01 39.22 -14.06
N PHE A 132 13.42 38.67 -15.11
CA PHE A 132 13.67 37.30 -15.56
C PHE A 132 13.97 37.32 -17.06
N TYR A 133 14.59 36.27 -17.58
CA TYR A 133 14.75 36.02 -18.99
C TYR A 133 13.87 34.86 -19.43
N ALA A 134 13.42 34.89 -20.68
CA ALA A 134 12.70 33.80 -21.32
C ALA A 134 12.84 33.89 -22.86
N PRO A 135 12.57 32.81 -23.60
CA PRO A 135 12.48 32.86 -25.06
C PRO A 135 11.29 33.73 -25.51
N ALA A 136 11.53 34.60 -26.50
CA ALA A 136 10.48 35.40 -27.13
C ALA A 136 9.64 34.61 -28.16
N ALA A 137 10.09 33.43 -28.54
CA ALA A 137 9.42 32.51 -29.46
C ALA A 137 9.85 31.07 -29.16
N ASP A 138 9.01 30.11 -29.55
CA ASP A 138 9.29 28.68 -29.44
C ASP A 138 10.56 28.31 -30.21
N VAL A 139 11.32 27.39 -29.62
CA VAL A 139 12.65 27.03 -30.09
C VAL A 139 12.61 26.09 -31.30
N ASP A 140 13.61 26.20 -32.17
CA ASP A 140 13.74 25.38 -33.38
C ASP A 140 14.86 24.36 -33.18
N ILE A 141 14.46 23.09 -33.10
CA ILE A 141 15.36 21.94 -32.92
C ILE A 141 15.55 21.13 -34.19
N SER A 142 15.23 21.70 -35.36
CA SER A 142 15.37 20.99 -36.65
C SER A 142 16.81 20.52 -36.92
N ALA A 143 17.80 21.15 -36.28
CA ALA A 143 19.20 20.76 -36.36
C ALA A 143 19.53 19.50 -35.55
N LEU A 144 18.79 19.22 -34.46
CA LEU A 144 18.90 18.00 -33.68
C LEU A 144 18.13 16.85 -34.32
N ASN A 145 16.97 17.11 -34.94
CA ASN A 145 16.08 16.07 -35.47
C ASN A 145 15.76 14.96 -34.45
N ILE A 146 15.60 15.35 -33.17
CA ILE A 146 15.21 14.48 -32.06
C ILE A 146 13.77 14.86 -31.65
N PRO A 147 12.75 14.12 -32.10
CA PRO A 147 11.38 14.33 -31.65
C PRO A 147 11.26 14.19 -30.14
N GLY A 148 10.62 15.16 -29.48
CA GLY A 148 10.34 15.11 -28.05
C GLY A 148 11.50 15.50 -27.11
N LEU A 149 12.60 16.05 -27.64
CA LEU A 149 13.68 16.60 -26.81
C LEU A 149 13.12 17.64 -25.82
N GLN A 150 13.49 17.55 -24.55
CA GLN A 150 13.12 18.51 -23.52
C GLN A 150 14.27 19.47 -23.26
N LEU A 151 13.95 20.76 -23.13
CA LEU A 151 14.90 21.83 -22.84
C LEU A 151 14.48 22.57 -21.58
N THR A 152 15.29 22.49 -20.53
CA THR A 152 15.05 23.19 -19.26
C THR A 152 16.10 24.25 -19.02
N GLY A 153 15.71 25.39 -18.44
CA GLY A 153 16.62 26.49 -18.11
C GLY A 153 16.74 27.56 -19.19
N LEU A 154 15.89 27.51 -20.23
CA LEU A 154 15.79 28.59 -21.21
C LEU A 154 15.10 29.85 -20.66
N ASP A 155 14.41 29.73 -19.54
CA ASP A 155 13.90 30.84 -18.74
C ASP A 155 14.32 30.71 -17.27
N ASN A 156 14.20 31.81 -16.55
CA ASN A 156 14.27 31.82 -15.08
C ASN A 156 13.04 32.53 -14.46
N PHE A 157 11.87 32.33 -15.08
CA PHE A 157 10.62 32.95 -14.66
C PHE A 157 10.27 32.54 -13.25
N HIS A 158 10.20 31.24 -12.99
CA HIS A 158 10.19 30.71 -11.65
C HIS A 158 11.60 30.91 -11.14
N GLY A 159 11.86 32.09 -10.56
CA GLY A 159 13.10 32.32 -9.86
C GLY A 159 13.28 31.12 -8.94
N LEU A 160 14.49 30.56 -8.92
CA LEU A 160 14.91 29.73 -7.81
C LEU A 160 14.84 30.67 -6.62
N GLN A 161 13.67 30.73 -5.97
CA GLN A 161 13.59 31.34 -4.67
C GLN A 161 14.55 30.46 -3.89
N ARG A 162 15.80 30.94 -3.70
CA ARG A 162 16.57 30.64 -2.49
C ARG A 162 15.49 30.49 -1.45
N ALA A 163 15.28 29.31 -0.87
CA ALA A 163 14.39 29.15 0.27
C ALA A 163 14.79 30.31 1.16
N PRO A 164 14.02 31.41 1.15
CA PRO A 164 14.68 32.65 1.45
C PRO A 164 14.95 32.57 2.93
N ASN A 165 15.92 33.33 3.38
CA ASN A 165 16.17 33.59 4.79
C ASN A 165 14.95 34.28 5.47
N LEU A 166 13.71 33.88 5.15
CA LEU A 166 12.43 34.38 5.62
C LEU A 166 11.90 33.65 6.85
N PHE A 167 12.61 32.65 7.39
CA PHE A 167 12.38 32.22 8.77
C PHE A 167 12.95 33.22 9.80
N LYS A 168 13.42 34.40 9.37
CA LYS A 168 13.44 35.58 10.24
C LYS A 168 12.08 36.30 10.23
N SER A 169 11.29 35.85 11.20
CA SER A 169 10.39 36.66 12.02
C SER A 169 8.93 36.80 11.56
N SER A 170 8.04 36.12 12.27
CA SER A 170 7.05 36.88 13.04
C SER A 170 7.74 37.44 14.28
N GLY A 171 8.41 38.58 14.13
CA GLY A 171 8.98 39.37 15.22
C GLY A 171 10.34 38.91 15.74
N ASP A 172 11.33 39.74 15.46
CA ASP A 172 12.46 40.00 16.33
C ASP A 172 11.96 40.10 17.77
N ASN A 173 12.11 39.02 18.52
CA ASN A 173 11.98 39.03 19.96
C ASN A 173 12.63 37.76 20.48
N SER A 174 13.76 37.95 21.15
CA SER A 174 14.24 37.08 22.22
C SER A 174 13.20 36.84 23.34
N THR A 175 11.98 37.38 23.20
CA THR A 175 10.78 37.11 24.00
C THR A 175 9.72 36.23 23.28
N ALA A 176 10.00 35.67 22.10
CA ALA A 176 9.13 34.69 21.44
C ALA A 176 9.44 33.23 21.85
N SER A 177 10.56 32.99 22.55
CA SER A 177 10.74 31.73 23.29
C SER A 177 9.72 31.58 24.43
N SER A 178 9.03 32.66 24.81
CA SER A 178 7.97 32.64 25.83
C SER A 178 6.53 32.65 25.29
N ARG A 179 6.33 32.51 23.96
CA ARG A 179 4.98 32.38 23.35
C ARG A 179 4.69 31.03 22.69
N ARG A 180 5.65 30.12 22.58
CA ARG A 180 5.36 28.75 22.17
C ARG A 180 4.94 28.03 23.45
N SER A 181 3.69 27.57 23.53
CA SER A 181 3.21 26.80 24.67
C SER A 181 4.26 25.76 25.03
N ALA A 182 4.57 25.62 26.31
CA ALA A 182 5.40 24.53 26.80
C ALA A 182 4.74 23.23 26.32
N GLY A 183 5.27 22.66 25.24
CA GLY A 183 4.89 21.33 24.83
C GLY A 183 5.20 20.37 25.97
N THR A 184 4.76 19.14 25.82
CA THR A 184 5.07 18.09 26.78
C THR A 184 6.35 17.35 26.39
N GLY A 185 7.21 17.95 25.56
CA GLY A 185 8.42 17.32 25.03
C GLY A 185 9.61 17.29 25.99
N SER A 186 10.61 16.50 25.62
CA SER A 186 11.85 16.27 26.36
C SER A 186 12.88 17.39 26.23
N GLY A 187 12.71 18.30 25.27
CA GLY A 187 13.59 19.42 25.01
C GLY A 187 13.41 20.57 26.01
N SER A 188 14.32 21.55 25.93
CA SER A 188 14.25 22.74 26.77
C SER A 188 12.93 23.48 26.57
N ASN A 189 12.32 23.95 27.66
CA ASN A 189 10.99 24.58 27.68
C ASN A 189 9.84 23.70 27.18
N GLY A 190 10.00 22.37 27.16
CA GLY A 190 8.96 21.43 26.75
C GLY A 190 8.85 21.22 25.23
N LEU A 191 9.86 21.66 24.46
CA LEU A 191 9.90 21.40 23.01
C LEU A 191 10.11 19.91 22.71
N TYR A 192 9.57 19.41 21.60
CA TYR A 192 9.74 18.03 21.16
C TYR A 192 11.09 17.81 20.49
N THR A 193 11.76 16.72 20.86
CA THR A 193 13.05 16.31 20.27
C THR A 193 13.29 14.81 20.45
N GLY A 194 14.18 14.24 19.66
CA GLY A 194 14.65 12.86 19.81
C GLY A 194 13.54 11.84 19.98
N LYS A 195 13.49 11.19 21.14
CA LYS A 195 12.57 10.06 21.41
C LYS A 195 11.10 10.48 21.52
N ASP A 196 10.80 11.77 21.65
CA ASP A 196 9.41 12.27 21.73
C ASP A 196 8.58 11.84 20.52
N PHE A 197 9.16 11.91 19.32
CA PHE A 197 8.46 11.57 18.08
C PHE A 197 8.07 10.10 18.03
N ARG A 198 8.99 9.20 18.44
CA ARG A 198 8.66 7.77 18.54
C ARG A 198 7.70 7.48 19.68
N GLY A 199 7.82 8.17 20.81
CA GLY A 199 6.88 8.04 21.92
C GLY A 199 5.45 8.38 21.50
N ALA A 200 5.28 9.43 20.70
CA ALA A 200 3.98 9.84 20.19
C ALA A 200 3.44 8.88 19.11
N TYR A 201 4.22 8.62 18.06
CA TYR A 201 3.70 8.03 16.83
C TYR A 201 4.10 6.57 16.59
N ALA A 202 5.04 6.04 17.36
CA ALA A 202 5.53 4.67 17.24
C ALA A 202 5.75 3.96 18.60
N PRO A 203 4.88 4.15 19.62
CA PRO A 203 5.14 3.70 20.99
C PRO A 203 5.32 2.18 21.12
N ASP A 204 4.58 1.39 20.32
CA ASP A 204 4.60 -0.08 20.35
C ASP A 204 5.39 -0.70 19.19
N VAL A 205 6.06 0.12 18.38
CA VAL A 205 6.77 -0.35 17.19
C VAL A 205 8.16 -0.84 17.57
N ILE A 206 8.39 -2.15 17.46
CA ILE A 206 9.68 -2.78 17.75
C ILE A 206 10.75 -2.48 16.69
N TRP A 207 10.32 -2.07 15.49
CA TRP A 207 11.18 -1.75 14.38
C TRP A 207 11.86 -0.39 14.59
N THR A 208 13.09 -0.30 14.12
CA THR A 208 13.96 0.88 14.28
C THR A 208 14.41 1.45 12.94
N GLY A 209 14.03 0.85 11.81
CA GLY A 209 14.53 1.16 10.47
C GLY A 209 15.75 0.32 10.07
N SER A 210 16.08 -0.75 10.78
CA SER A 210 17.26 -1.57 10.49
C SER A 210 17.19 -2.22 9.10
N GLY A 211 18.33 -2.21 8.40
CA GLY A 211 18.44 -2.65 7.02
C GLY A 211 17.89 -1.66 5.99
N GLN A 212 17.36 -0.52 6.44
CA GLN A 212 16.79 0.51 5.56
C GLN A 212 17.72 1.72 5.42
N VAL A 213 17.56 2.43 4.30
CA VAL A 213 18.27 3.66 3.97
C VAL A 213 17.24 4.75 3.68
N VAL A 214 17.43 5.93 4.25
CA VAL A 214 16.61 7.13 3.95
C VAL A 214 17.45 8.10 3.14
N GLY A 215 16.90 8.56 2.01
CA GLY A 215 17.45 9.69 1.25
C GLY A 215 16.94 11.01 1.80
N VAL A 216 17.79 12.02 1.89
CA VAL A 216 17.43 13.39 2.28
C VAL A 216 17.93 14.31 1.18
N LEU A 217 17.03 14.99 0.48
CA LEU A 217 17.38 15.94 -0.58
C LEU A 217 17.49 17.36 -0.02
N GLU A 218 18.70 17.89 -0.09
CA GLU A 218 19.11 19.17 0.47
C GLU A 218 19.72 20.09 -0.59
N PHE A 219 19.48 21.39 -0.45
CA PHE A 219 20.17 22.41 -1.25
C PHE A 219 21.11 23.29 -0.42
N THR A 220 21.17 23.06 0.90
CA THR A 220 22.11 23.69 1.83
C THR A 220 22.93 22.63 2.56
N GLY A 221 24.04 23.07 3.18
CA GLY A 221 24.89 22.19 3.96
C GLY A 221 24.34 21.91 5.36
N TYR A 222 25.07 21.07 6.10
CA TYR A 222 24.89 20.86 7.53
C TYR A 222 26.27 20.62 8.17
N LEU A 223 26.36 20.73 9.50
CA LEU A 223 27.57 20.35 10.22
C LEU A 223 27.42 18.93 10.78
N THR A 224 28.31 18.02 10.41
CA THR A 224 28.30 16.64 10.95
C THR A 224 28.43 16.61 12.48
N SER A 225 29.14 17.58 13.06
CA SER A 225 29.26 17.74 14.51
C SER A 225 27.92 18.03 15.19
N ASP A 226 27.01 18.70 14.51
CA ASP A 226 25.69 19.03 15.05
C ASP A 226 24.84 17.78 15.16
N ILE A 227 24.78 16.97 14.10
CA ILE A 227 24.06 15.68 14.10
C ILE A 227 24.60 14.72 15.17
N GLN A 228 25.93 14.68 15.33
CA GLN A 228 26.58 13.90 16.40
C GLN A 228 26.21 14.42 17.80
N THR A 229 26.11 15.74 17.95
CA THR A 229 25.72 16.36 19.22
C THR A 229 24.25 16.10 19.53
N TYR A 230 23.36 16.27 18.56
CA TYR A 230 21.94 15.97 18.69
C TYR A 230 21.70 14.50 19.08
N THR A 231 22.29 13.57 18.32
CA THR A 231 22.10 12.13 18.57
C THR A 231 22.63 11.71 19.94
N SER A 232 23.83 12.17 20.31
CA SER A 232 24.41 11.88 21.63
C SER A 232 23.59 12.48 22.79
N GLN A 233 23.16 13.74 22.69
CA GLN A 233 22.39 14.40 23.76
C GLN A 233 20.98 13.82 23.89
N ASN A 234 20.38 13.33 22.80
CA ASN A 234 19.10 12.62 22.82
C ASN A 234 19.20 11.11 23.14
N GLY A 235 20.41 10.59 23.37
CA GLY A 235 20.63 9.16 23.63
C GLY A 235 20.15 8.26 22.48
N LEU A 236 20.35 8.73 21.24
CA LEU A 236 20.11 8.00 20.00
C LEU A 236 21.43 7.38 19.51
N PRO A 237 21.38 6.23 18.82
CA PRO A 237 22.57 5.66 18.19
C PRO A 237 23.09 6.55 17.06
N SER A 238 24.39 6.44 16.77
CA SER A 238 24.97 7.07 15.59
C SER A 238 24.57 6.29 14.34
N VAL A 239 23.94 6.97 13.39
CA VAL A 239 23.60 6.44 12.07
C VAL A 239 24.66 6.94 11.06
N PRO A 240 25.22 6.07 10.20
CA PRO A 240 26.13 6.50 9.14
C PRO A 240 25.48 7.51 8.21
N ILE A 241 26.19 8.58 7.86
CA ILE A 241 25.75 9.58 6.88
C ILE A 241 26.69 9.54 5.68
N GLN A 242 26.14 9.36 4.49
CA GLN A 242 26.85 9.46 3.22
C GLN A 242 26.35 10.69 2.46
N ASN A 243 27.26 11.60 2.09
CA ASN A 243 26.93 12.72 1.23
C ASN A 243 27.13 12.31 -0.23
N VAL A 244 26.09 12.50 -1.03
CA VAL A 244 26.11 12.37 -2.49
C VAL A 244 25.95 13.77 -3.05
N TYR A 245 27.09 14.46 -3.18
CA TYR A 245 27.15 15.80 -3.74
C TYR A 245 27.61 15.74 -5.20
N ILE A 246 26.82 16.33 -6.09
CA ILE A 246 27.06 16.30 -7.53
C ILE A 246 27.32 17.69 -8.08
N ASP A 247 27.80 17.76 -9.33
CA ASP A 247 28.06 19.00 -10.07
C ASP A 247 29.00 20.00 -9.36
N GLY A 248 29.88 19.48 -8.51
CA GLY A 248 30.85 20.29 -7.76
C GLY A 248 30.28 20.92 -6.49
N TYR A 249 29.07 20.57 -6.08
CA TYR A 249 28.51 20.99 -4.79
C TYR A 249 29.36 20.47 -3.63
N VAL A 250 29.48 21.30 -2.58
CA VAL A 250 30.34 21.01 -1.42
C VAL A 250 29.61 21.10 -0.08
N GLY A 251 28.27 21.20 -0.09
CA GLY A 251 27.51 21.40 1.16
C GLY A 251 27.71 22.79 1.75
N SER A 252 27.65 23.83 0.91
CA SER A 252 27.87 25.22 1.37
C SER A 252 26.67 25.77 2.15
N ASN A 253 26.91 26.79 2.98
CA ASN A 253 25.89 27.51 3.78
C ASN A 253 25.09 26.60 4.73
N PRO A 254 25.73 25.99 5.74
CA PRO A 254 25.03 25.13 6.67
C PRO A 254 23.94 25.88 7.45
N ASN A 255 22.74 25.29 7.56
CA ASN A 255 21.60 25.89 8.25
C ASN A 255 20.85 24.85 9.11
N GLU A 256 19.81 25.33 9.79
CA GLU A 256 18.93 24.54 10.64
C GLU A 256 18.04 23.55 9.86
N GLU A 257 17.66 23.85 8.62
CA GLU A 257 16.80 23.01 7.78
C GLU A 257 17.46 21.66 7.48
N SER A 258 18.66 21.70 6.91
CA SER A 258 19.38 20.48 6.53
C SER A 258 19.83 19.66 7.74
N ALA A 259 20.02 20.31 8.90
CA ALA A 259 20.26 19.61 10.15
C ALA A 259 18.97 18.92 10.63
N ALA A 260 17.84 19.64 10.63
CA ALA A 260 16.55 19.14 11.09
C ALA A 260 16.10 17.90 10.31
N ASP A 261 16.17 17.92 8.97
CA ASP A 261 15.75 16.79 8.14
C ASP A 261 16.49 15.49 8.51
N ILE A 262 17.81 15.57 8.72
CA ILE A 262 18.64 14.44 9.14
C ILE A 262 18.31 14.02 10.57
N GLU A 263 18.22 14.96 11.50
CA GLU A 263 17.96 14.72 12.92
C GLU A 263 16.60 14.05 13.14
N LEU A 264 15.57 14.50 12.43
CA LEU A 264 14.20 14.02 12.56
C LEU A 264 14.01 12.64 11.92
N VAL A 265 14.65 12.37 10.77
CA VAL A 265 14.74 11.02 10.21
C VAL A 265 15.34 10.04 11.23
N ILE A 266 16.48 10.39 11.82
CA ILE A 266 17.17 9.53 12.81
C ILE A 266 16.32 9.39 14.09
N SER A 267 15.61 10.44 14.48
CA SER A 267 14.75 10.41 15.65
C SER A 267 13.60 9.41 15.50
N MET A 268 12.97 9.36 14.32
CA MET A 268 11.90 8.39 14.02
C MET A 268 12.44 6.98 13.77
N ALA A 269 13.55 6.85 13.02
CA ALA A 269 14.16 5.58 12.63
C ALA A 269 15.64 5.49 13.09
N PRO A 270 15.89 5.27 14.39
CA PRO A 270 17.25 5.31 14.95
C PRO A 270 18.13 4.13 14.50
N GLY A 271 17.55 3.04 14.01
CA GLY A 271 18.27 1.84 13.59
C GLY A 271 18.65 1.82 12.11
N LEU A 272 18.44 2.91 11.38
CA LEU A 272 18.79 3.01 9.96
C LEU A 272 20.21 2.55 9.68
N SER A 273 20.39 1.84 8.57
CA SER A 273 21.72 1.45 8.10
C SER A 273 22.50 2.65 7.59
N GLN A 274 21.81 3.65 7.02
CA GLN A 274 22.42 4.86 6.49
C GLN A 274 21.37 5.97 6.28
N VAL A 275 21.78 7.22 6.46
CA VAL A 275 21.15 8.40 5.84
C VAL A 275 22.01 8.83 4.66
N THR A 276 21.40 8.98 3.48
CA THR A 276 22.07 9.49 2.28
C THR A 276 21.62 10.91 2.01
N VAL A 277 22.53 11.87 2.14
CA VAL A 277 22.25 13.29 1.89
C VAL A 277 22.59 13.62 0.45
N TYR A 278 21.57 13.84 -0.36
CA TYR A 278 21.67 14.24 -1.75
C TYR A 278 21.76 15.76 -1.82
N GLY A 279 22.84 16.30 -2.39
CA GLY A 279 23.10 17.73 -2.41
C GLY A 279 23.60 18.25 -3.75
N VAL A 280 23.10 19.41 -4.14
CA VAL A 280 23.50 20.09 -5.38
C VAL A 280 23.29 21.61 -5.25
N ASP A 281 23.96 22.40 -6.09
CA ASP A 281 23.62 23.82 -6.22
C ASP A 281 22.17 23.96 -6.71
N TYR A 282 21.38 24.77 -6.01
CA TYR A 282 19.97 25.00 -6.32
C TYR A 282 19.78 25.77 -7.63
N THR A 283 19.82 25.03 -8.72
CA THR A 283 19.69 25.47 -10.11
C THR A 283 18.76 24.51 -10.85
N SER A 284 18.17 24.93 -11.96
CA SER A 284 17.28 24.02 -12.72
C SER A 284 17.99 22.73 -13.13
N ALA A 285 19.25 22.83 -13.56
CA ALA A 285 20.06 21.67 -13.90
C ALA A 285 20.39 20.82 -12.67
N GLY A 286 20.86 21.44 -11.59
CA GLY A 286 21.18 20.71 -10.36
C GLY A 286 19.99 19.93 -9.80
N VAL A 287 18.81 20.55 -9.73
CA VAL A 287 17.56 19.89 -9.29
C VAL A 287 17.24 18.67 -10.16
N ILE A 288 17.32 18.79 -11.48
CA ILE A 288 17.08 17.66 -12.39
C ILE A 288 18.13 16.56 -12.16
N ASP A 289 19.40 16.93 -12.11
CA ASP A 289 20.51 15.98 -11.94
C ASP A 289 20.41 15.21 -10.63
N ILE A 290 20.06 15.86 -9.53
CA ILE A 290 19.99 15.20 -8.21
C ILE A 290 18.75 14.30 -8.10
N LEU A 291 17.61 14.68 -8.68
CA LEU A 291 16.43 13.81 -8.74
C LEU A 291 16.73 12.53 -9.55
N HIS A 292 17.49 12.67 -10.64
CA HIS A 292 17.95 11.53 -11.42
C HIS A 292 19.00 10.69 -10.69
N GLU A 293 19.88 11.28 -9.88
CA GLU A 293 20.80 10.54 -8.99
C GLU A 293 20.03 9.71 -7.96
N MET A 294 19.05 10.31 -7.27
CA MET A 294 18.20 9.64 -6.30
C MET A 294 17.46 8.43 -6.91
N ALA A 295 17.04 8.56 -8.17
CA ALA A 295 16.42 7.49 -8.93
C ALA A 295 17.44 6.52 -9.55
N SER A 296 18.72 6.85 -9.66
CA SER A 296 19.73 5.94 -10.23
C SER A 296 21.09 6.25 -9.65
N PRO A 297 21.36 5.69 -8.45
CA PRO A 297 22.63 5.86 -7.76
C PRO A 297 23.83 5.55 -8.63
N THR A 298 24.79 6.46 -8.65
CA THR A 298 26.06 6.33 -9.39
C THR A 298 27.29 6.55 -8.51
N HIS A 299 27.13 7.01 -7.27
CA HIS A 299 28.23 7.32 -6.33
C HIS A 299 28.46 6.22 -5.27
N GLY A 300 27.90 5.03 -5.48
CA GLY A 300 28.10 3.85 -4.63
C GLY A 300 27.18 3.78 -3.41
N GLU A 301 26.25 4.72 -3.28
CA GLU A 301 25.17 4.70 -2.31
C GLU A 301 24.12 3.62 -2.63
N PRO A 302 23.45 3.05 -1.61
CA PRO A 302 22.30 2.17 -1.82
C PRO A 302 21.08 2.93 -2.36
N LEU A 303 20.24 2.27 -3.17
CA LEU A 303 18.97 2.83 -3.63
C LEU A 303 18.03 3.11 -2.45
N PRO A 304 17.70 4.37 -2.13
CA PRO A 304 16.84 4.69 -1.00
C PRO A 304 15.38 4.38 -1.33
N ARG A 305 14.70 3.61 -0.48
CA ARG A 305 13.27 3.25 -0.67
C ARG A 305 12.31 4.31 -0.13
N GLN A 306 12.81 5.19 0.72
CA GLN A 306 12.11 6.34 1.26
C GLN A 306 13.05 7.54 1.20
N ILE A 307 12.51 8.67 0.75
CA ILE A 307 13.25 9.90 0.52
C ILE A 307 12.40 11.04 1.06
N THR A 308 13.04 12.05 1.65
CA THR A 308 12.38 13.27 2.11
C THR A 308 13.02 14.50 1.46
N THR A 309 12.23 15.54 1.27
CA THR A 309 12.72 16.89 0.99
C THR A 309 11.75 17.93 1.56
N SER A 310 12.34 19.00 2.07
CA SER A 310 11.61 20.16 2.59
C SER A 310 11.69 21.36 1.65
N TYR A 311 12.21 21.16 0.43
CA TYR A 311 12.44 22.23 -0.54
C TYR A 311 11.39 22.28 -1.64
N TYR A 312 11.07 23.53 -1.99
CA TYR A 312 10.33 23.84 -3.20
C TYR A 312 11.19 23.59 -4.45
N PHE A 313 10.60 23.15 -5.56
CA PHE A 313 11.22 23.26 -6.88
C PHE A 313 10.18 23.22 -8.01
N PHE A 314 10.59 23.65 -9.20
CA PHE A 314 9.71 23.83 -10.36
C PHE A 314 9.18 22.50 -10.91
N TYR A 315 8.11 22.61 -11.71
CA TYR A 315 7.61 21.52 -12.52
C TYR A 315 8.08 21.66 -13.97
N ASP A 316 8.63 20.57 -14.49
CA ASP A 316 8.88 20.37 -15.90
C ASP A 316 8.81 18.87 -16.23
N GLN A 317 8.95 18.53 -17.51
CA GLN A 317 8.90 17.14 -17.94
C GLN A 317 10.03 16.28 -17.35
N ASN A 318 11.20 16.86 -17.05
CA ASN A 318 12.33 16.12 -16.48
C ASN A 318 12.08 15.74 -15.01
N VAL A 319 11.48 16.65 -14.24
CA VAL A 319 11.00 16.38 -12.88
C VAL A 319 9.92 15.30 -12.92
N TYR A 320 8.95 15.39 -13.83
CA TYR A 320 7.91 14.35 -13.98
C TYR A 320 8.50 12.98 -14.27
N ASP A 321 9.46 12.91 -15.20
CA ASP A 321 10.13 11.68 -15.55
C ASP A 321 10.94 11.10 -14.38
N ALA A 322 11.59 11.95 -13.58
CA ALA A 322 12.33 11.52 -12.39
C ALA A 322 11.37 10.98 -11.32
N LEU A 323 10.25 11.66 -11.05
CA LEU A 323 9.23 11.21 -10.10
C LEU A 323 8.58 9.89 -10.55
N ALA A 324 8.29 9.75 -11.84
CA ALA A 324 7.81 8.49 -12.41
C ALA A 324 8.83 7.35 -12.26
N ARG A 325 10.13 7.63 -12.44
CA ARG A 325 11.20 6.65 -12.22
C ARG A 325 11.31 6.23 -10.76
N LEU A 326 11.29 7.17 -9.82
CA LEU A 326 11.27 6.89 -8.37
C LEU A 326 10.12 5.93 -8.03
N ALA A 327 8.91 6.25 -8.48
CA ALA A 327 7.73 5.41 -8.26
C ALA A 327 7.86 4.03 -8.93
N ALA A 328 8.32 3.93 -10.19
CA ALA A 328 8.47 2.65 -10.89
C ALA A 328 9.49 1.72 -10.21
N GLN A 329 10.46 2.30 -9.53
CA GLN A 329 11.50 1.58 -8.80
C GLN A 329 11.17 1.36 -7.33
N GLY A 330 9.96 1.69 -6.88
CA GLY A 330 9.52 1.44 -5.51
C GLY A 330 10.20 2.35 -4.48
N GLN A 331 10.37 3.62 -4.81
CA GLN A 331 10.88 4.67 -3.92
C GLN A 331 9.74 5.66 -3.61
N ALA A 332 9.55 5.98 -2.34
CA ALA A 332 8.62 7.03 -1.90
C ALA A 332 9.36 8.35 -1.71
N LEU A 333 8.83 9.44 -2.27
CA LEU A 333 9.28 10.81 -1.96
C LEU A 333 8.23 11.51 -1.09
N PHE A 334 8.62 11.84 0.13
CA PHE A 334 7.85 12.66 1.07
C PHE A 334 8.27 14.11 0.94
N VAL A 335 7.29 15.01 0.84
CA VAL A 335 7.52 16.44 0.58
C VAL A 335 6.73 17.26 1.59
N ALA A 336 7.38 18.23 2.22
CA ALA A 336 6.71 19.22 3.06
C ALA A 336 5.60 19.93 2.27
N SER A 337 4.38 20.01 2.81
CA SER A 337 3.24 20.56 2.06
C SER A 337 3.25 22.09 1.92
N GLY A 338 4.13 22.76 2.66
CA GLY A 338 4.32 24.21 2.68
C GLY A 338 3.85 24.84 4.01
N ASP A 339 4.33 26.06 4.29
CA ASP A 339 4.13 26.74 5.58
C ASP A 339 3.35 28.06 5.45
N TYR A 340 2.51 28.17 4.42
CA TYR A 340 1.74 29.38 4.11
C TYR A 340 0.23 29.20 4.29
N GLY A 341 -0.17 28.09 4.91
CA GLY A 341 -1.55 27.65 5.00
C GLY A 341 -2.13 27.29 3.63
N SER A 342 -3.41 27.61 3.45
CA SER A 342 -4.17 27.16 2.28
C SER A 342 -3.70 27.71 0.92
N TYR A 343 -3.70 26.84 -0.09
CA TYR A 343 -3.30 27.17 -1.45
C TYR A 343 -4.30 28.13 -2.11
N ASN A 344 -3.82 29.04 -2.95
CA ASN A 344 -4.64 29.85 -3.82
C ASN A 344 -4.88 29.12 -5.15
N GLU A 345 -6.04 28.51 -5.32
CA GLU A 345 -6.31 27.64 -6.45
C GLU A 345 -6.59 28.42 -7.75
N ALA A 346 -6.76 29.74 -7.66
CA ALA A 346 -6.90 30.61 -8.82
C ALA A 346 -5.55 31.11 -9.36
N THR A 347 -4.53 31.24 -8.50
CA THR A 347 -3.24 31.86 -8.88
C THR A 347 -2.03 30.94 -8.74
N GLY A 348 -2.17 29.80 -8.05
CA GLY A 348 -1.03 28.97 -7.68
C GLY A 348 -0.28 29.44 -6.44
N SER A 349 -0.57 30.63 -5.92
CA SER A 349 0.13 31.16 -4.75
C SER A 349 -0.09 30.30 -3.51
N GLY A 350 0.98 29.96 -2.79
CA GLY A 350 0.92 29.10 -1.61
C GLY A 350 0.93 27.59 -1.90
N ALA A 351 0.66 27.16 -3.14
CA ALA A 351 1.01 25.80 -3.56
C ALA A 351 2.53 25.62 -3.47
N PHE A 352 2.98 24.47 -2.97
CA PHE A 352 4.40 24.21 -2.70
C PHE A 352 4.95 23.07 -3.58
N PRO A 353 5.09 23.25 -4.91
CA PRO A 353 5.77 22.31 -5.78
C PRO A 353 7.07 21.73 -5.19
N PRO A 354 7.28 20.41 -5.20
CA PRO A 354 6.44 19.42 -5.87
C PRO A 354 5.31 18.84 -5.01
N ALA A 355 5.00 19.38 -3.83
CA ALA A 355 4.11 18.78 -2.85
C ALA A 355 2.69 18.49 -3.34
N ASP A 356 2.19 19.21 -4.36
CA ASP A 356 0.88 18.92 -4.97
C ASP A 356 0.97 17.96 -6.18
N HIS A 357 2.15 17.39 -6.47
CA HIS A 357 2.32 16.38 -7.51
C HIS A 357 1.68 15.03 -7.08
N PRO A 358 1.02 14.28 -7.98
CA PRO A 358 0.39 13.01 -7.62
C PRO A 358 1.35 11.81 -7.48
N LEU A 359 2.65 11.98 -7.67
CA LEU A 359 3.67 10.94 -7.44
C LEU A 359 4.56 11.22 -6.22
N VAL A 360 4.14 12.15 -5.36
CA VAL A 360 4.79 12.40 -4.07
C VAL A 360 3.77 12.26 -2.94
N THR A 361 4.26 11.93 -1.76
CA THR A 361 3.46 11.97 -0.53
C THR A 361 3.60 13.37 0.07
N SER A 362 2.54 14.17 0.01
CA SER A 362 2.49 15.52 0.58
C SER A 362 2.23 15.44 2.09
N VAL A 363 3.06 16.10 2.89
CA VAL A 363 3.03 15.98 4.35
C VAL A 363 2.72 17.32 5.00
N GLY A 364 1.52 17.41 5.58
CA GLY A 364 1.06 18.55 6.37
C GLY A 364 1.56 18.56 7.81
N GLY A 365 1.18 19.59 8.54
CA GLY A 365 1.67 19.90 9.87
C GLY A 365 0.57 19.96 10.94
N THR A 366 0.90 19.46 12.12
CA THR A 366 0.04 19.50 13.32
C THR A 366 0.77 20.13 14.51
N GLU A 367 -0.01 20.59 15.50
CA GLU A 367 0.48 20.94 16.83
C GLU A 367 0.17 19.78 17.79
N LEU A 368 1.22 19.13 18.29
CA LEU A 368 1.12 17.91 19.10
C LEU A 368 1.02 18.21 20.60
N VAL A 369 0.25 17.37 21.31
CA VAL A 369 0.29 17.21 22.77
C VAL A 369 0.55 15.75 23.10
N THR A 370 1.49 15.48 24.02
CA THR A 370 1.80 14.15 24.55
C THR A 370 1.52 14.08 26.06
N THR A 371 1.62 12.90 26.66
CA THR A 371 1.44 12.73 28.12
C THR A 371 2.58 13.32 28.95
N GLY A 372 3.70 13.70 28.32
CA GLY A 372 4.94 14.13 28.97
C GLY A 372 6.16 13.78 28.10
N PRO A 373 7.38 14.10 28.59
CA PRO A 373 8.63 13.81 27.87
C PRO A 373 8.75 12.33 27.48
N GLY A 374 8.96 12.04 26.20
CA GLY A 374 9.00 10.69 25.63
C GLY A 374 7.67 9.93 25.73
N GLY A 375 6.58 10.63 26.07
CA GLY A 375 5.26 10.06 26.34
C GLY A 375 4.41 9.84 25.09
N SER A 376 3.30 9.13 25.29
CA SER A 376 2.34 8.79 24.23
C SER A 376 1.59 10.01 23.71
N TRP A 377 1.13 9.92 22.47
CA TRP A 377 0.23 10.89 21.85
C TRP A 377 -1.04 11.09 22.69
N VAL A 378 -1.51 12.33 22.81
CA VAL A 378 -2.76 12.70 23.49
C VAL A 378 -3.74 13.36 22.54
N SER A 379 -3.28 14.36 21.79
CA SER A 379 -4.10 15.10 20.82
C SER A 379 -3.24 15.86 19.83
N GLU A 380 -3.83 16.16 18.68
CA GLU A 380 -3.29 17.08 17.68
C GLU A 380 -4.37 18.04 17.20
N THR A 381 -3.97 19.27 16.87
CA THR A 381 -4.75 20.22 16.07
C THR A 381 -3.96 20.55 14.80
N THR A 382 -4.63 20.98 13.74
CA THR A 382 -3.96 21.53 12.56
C THR A 382 -3.02 22.67 12.97
N ALA A 383 -1.77 22.63 12.53
CA ALA A 383 -0.89 23.79 12.61
C ALA A 383 -1.39 24.84 11.61
N TRP A 384 -1.60 26.07 12.06
CA TRP A 384 -2.26 27.11 11.24
C TRP A 384 -1.57 27.40 9.90
N PHE A 385 -0.27 27.12 9.81
CA PHE A 385 0.54 27.29 8.61
C PHE A 385 0.57 26.05 7.69
N SER A 386 -0.04 24.93 8.08
CA SER A 386 0.00 23.68 7.32
C SER A 386 -0.50 23.88 5.88
N GLY A 387 0.37 23.62 4.91
CA GLY A 387 0.08 23.78 3.49
C GLY A 387 -0.95 22.76 3.02
N GLY A 388 -1.95 23.22 2.26
CA GLY A 388 -2.94 22.33 1.69
C GLY A 388 -3.99 23.04 0.84
N GLY A 389 -4.69 22.29 0.01
CA GLY A 389 -5.50 22.81 -1.09
C GLY A 389 -5.64 21.76 -2.18
N TYR A 390 -6.47 22.04 -3.20
CA TYR A 390 -6.39 21.28 -4.45
C TYR A 390 -5.48 21.98 -5.46
N SER A 391 -4.83 21.19 -6.30
CA SER A 391 -3.82 21.68 -7.22
C SER A 391 -4.41 22.68 -8.22
N PRO A 392 -3.82 23.88 -8.35
CA PRO A 392 -4.27 24.89 -9.32
C PRO A 392 -3.94 24.51 -10.76
N TRP A 393 -3.06 23.54 -10.97
CA TRP A 393 -2.53 23.17 -12.29
C TRP A 393 -3.48 22.25 -13.07
N ALA A 394 -4.45 21.61 -12.42
CA ALA A 394 -5.35 20.61 -13.01
C ALA A 394 -6.14 21.11 -14.25
N GLY A 395 -6.38 22.42 -14.36
CA GLY A 395 -7.09 23.02 -15.50
C GLY A 395 -6.23 23.16 -16.77
N GLY A 396 -4.90 23.05 -16.64
CA GLY A 396 -3.94 23.20 -17.74
C GLY A 396 -3.00 22.01 -17.91
N ASP A 397 -2.87 21.16 -16.90
CA ASP A 397 -1.99 20.00 -16.89
C ASP A 397 -2.73 18.76 -16.39
N ALA A 398 -2.81 17.75 -17.26
CA ALA A 398 -3.48 16.49 -17.00
C ALA A 398 -2.84 15.65 -15.89
N GLN A 399 -1.60 15.95 -15.48
CA GLN A 399 -0.98 15.26 -14.35
C GLN A 399 -1.68 15.61 -13.02
N PHE A 400 -2.20 16.82 -12.87
CA PHE A 400 -2.75 17.30 -11.60
C PHE A 400 -4.26 17.10 -11.45
N VAL A 401 -4.89 16.43 -12.44
CA VAL A 401 -6.27 15.94 -12.27
C VAL A 401 -6.33 14.98 -11.09
N ILE A 402 -7.52 14.77 -10.54
CA ILE A 402 -7.69 13.86 -9.40
C ILE A 402 -7.12 12.46 -9.76
N PRO A 403 -6.14 11.95 -9.01
CA PRO A 403 -5.56 10.65 -9.31
C PRO A 403 -6.50 9.54 -8.85
N TRP A 404 -6.41 8.36 -9.49
CA TRP A 404 -7.32 7.22 -9.24
C TRP A 404 -7.35 6.74 -7.78
N TRP A 405 -6.28 6.97 -7.01
CA TRP A 405 -6.24 6.59 -5.60
C TRP A 405 -6.93 7.61 -4.68
N GLN A 406 -7.18 8.85 -5.16
CA GLN A 406 -8.04 9.85 -4.53
C GLN A 406 -9.47 9.87 -5.10
N ASP A 407 -9.72 9.19 -6.22
CA ASP A 407 -11.06 9.13 -6.77
C ASP A 407 -12.03 8.47 -5.76
N SER A 408 -13.32 8.74 -5.92
CA SER A 408 -14.39 8.09 -5.16
C SER A 408 -14.60 8.52 -3.70
N LEU A 409 -13.91 9.57 -3.20
CA LEU A 409 -14.23 10.20 -1.90
C LEU A 409 -15.22 11.36 -2.04
N ASP A 410 -16.09 11.54 -1.03
CA ASP A 410 -16.92 12.74 -0.90
C ASP A 410 -16.14 13.86 -0.18
N TYR A 411 -15.79 14.90 -0.92
CA TYR A 411 -15.04 16.06 -0.43
C TYR A 411 -15.92 17.19 0.10
N THR A 412 -17.24 17.01 0.20
CA THR A 412 -18.17 18.07 0.61
C THR A 412 -17.82 18.66 1.98
N ALA A 413 -17.42 17.81 2.93
CA ALA A 413 -17.08 18.26 4.29
C ALA A 413 -15.73 19.00 4.33
N SER A 414 -14.73 18.53 3.60
CA SER A 414 -13.38 19.11 3.60
C SER A 414 -13.20 20.27 2.61
N GLY A 415 -14.14 20.48 1.69
CA GLY A 415 -14.05 21.50 0.64
C GLY A 415 -13.08 21.14 -0.49
N GLY A 416 -12.61 19.88 -0.54
CA GLY A 416 -11.72 19.37 -1.58
C GLY A 416 -12.36 19.30 -2.97
N SER A 417 -11.52 19.10 -3.97
CA SER A 417 -11.92 18.94 -5.36
C SER A 417 -12.11 17.47 -5.72
N SER A 418 -13.19 17.16 -6.43
CA SER A 418 -13.39 15.85 -7.05
C SER A 418 -12.75 15.72 -8.43
N THR A 419 -12.03 16.75 -8.91
CA THR A 419 -11.43 16.76 -10.25
C THR A 419 -9.95 17.15 -10.28
N ALA A 420 -9.40 17.64 -9.18
CA ALA A 420 -7.99 18.05 -9.04
C ALA A 420 -7.35 17.34 -7.84
N ARG A 421 -6.04 17.08 -7.91
CA ARG A 421 -5.25 16.49 -6.80
C ARG A 421 -5.40 17.33 -5.54
N ASN A 422 -5.87 16.74 -4.44
CA ASN A 422 -6.00 17.38 -3.13
C ASN A 422 -4.78 17.10 -2.27
N ALA A 423 -4.22 18.10 -1.57
CA ALA A 423 -3.09 17.99 -0.66
C ALA A 423 -3.44 18.63 0.72
N PRO A 424 -2.77 18.21 1.82
CA PRO A 424 -1.75 17.16 1.88
C PRO A 424 -2.35 15.74 1.86
N ASP A 425 -1.50 14.70 1.83
CA ASP A 425 -1.95 13.30 1.90
C ASP A 425 -2.04 12.80 3.35
N VAL A 426 -1.10 13.23 4.18
CA VAL A 426 -0.96 12.88 5.60
C VAL A 426 -0.37 14.08 6.35
N ALA A 427 -0.29 14.02 7.68
CA ALA A 427 0.38 15.03 8.49
C ALA A 427 1.10 14.43 9.70
N ILE A 428 1.94 15.20 10.37
CA ILE A 428 2.56 14.87 11.66
C ILE A 428 3.04 16.18 12.30
N VAL A 429 3.49 16.13 13.56
CA VAL A 429 3.95 17.33 14.29
C VAL A 429 4.90 18.21 13.45
N ALA A 430 4.57 19.49 13.42
CA ALA A 430 5.30 20.51 12.66
C ALA A 430 5.58 21.78 13.49
N ASP A 431 5.17 21.86 14.75
CA ASP A 431 5.47 22.98 15.63
C ASP A 431 5.97 22.51 17.01
N GLY A 432 6.62 23.40 17.74
CA GLY A 432 7.11 23.14 19.09
C GLY A 432 8.29 22.17 19.12
N ILE A 433 9.13 22.15 18.08
CA ILE A 433 10.26 21.22 17.95
C ILE A 433 11.57 21.91 18.37
N SER A 434 12.54 21.14 18.84
CA SER A 434 13.93 21.60 18.98
C SER A 434 14.93 20.67 18.29
N VAL A 435 15.79 21.28 17.49
CA VAL A 435 16.87 20.65 16.71
C VAL A 435 18.21 21.27 17.13
N TYR A 436 19.33 20.64 16.78
CA TYR A 436 20.66 21.17 17.06
C TYR A 436 21.31 21.65 15.77
N SER A 437 21.61 22.93 15.66
CA SER A 437 22.23 23.47 14.45
C SER A 437 23.14 24.64 14.77
N GLN A 438 24.22 24.73 13.99
CA GLN A 438 25.25 25.75 14.08
C GLN A 438 25.81 25.87 15.52
N GLY A 439 25.97 24.72 16.19
CA GLY A 439 26.52 24.64 17.55
C GLY A 439 25.56 25.01 18.68
N ALA A 440 24.24 25.10 18.45
CA ALA A 440 23.25 25.40 19.48
C ALA A 440 21.92 24.67 19.29
N TRP A 441 21.19 24.47 20.39
CA TRP A 441 19.78 24.08 20.34
C TRP A 441 18.93 25.25 19.83
N VAL A 442 18.12 25.00 18.81
CA VAL A 442 17.23 25.99 18.19
C VAL A 442 15.81 25.46 18.14
N GLY A 443 14.84 26.36 18.33
CA GLY A 443 13.42 26.02 18.16
C GLY A 443 13.05 25.99 16.69
N PHE A 444 12.38 24.94 16.26
CA PHE A 444 12.05 24.64 14.86
C PHE A 444 10.55 24.46 14.70
N ALA A 445 10.03 24.88 13.54
CA ALA A 445 8.64 24.74 13.14
C ALA A 445 8.54 24.82 11.60
N GLY A 446 7.55 24.14 11.03
CA GLY A 446 7.33 24.00 9.60
C GLY A 446 7.00 22.56 9.25
N THR A 447 6.25 22.37 8.17
CA THR A 447 6.01 21.07 7.52
C THR A 447 7.29 20.41 7.03
N SER A 448 8.39 21.17 6.96
CA SER A 448 9.77 20.69 6.89
C SER A 448 10.12 19.68 7.98
N ALA A 449 9.56 19.79 9.19
CA ALA A 449 9.76 18.75 10.21
C ALA A 449 8.94 17.48 9.94
N ALA A 450 7.81 17.64 9.24
CA ALA A 450 6.81 16.61 9.09
C ALA A 450 7.22 15.55 8.06
N ALA A 451 7.72 15.99 6.89
CA ALA A 451 8.21 15.12 5.82
C ALA A 451 9.31 14.12 6.25
N PRO A 452 10.41 14.54 6.91
CA PRO A 452 11.47 13.63 7.37
C PRO A 452 10.98 12.64 8.43
N LEU A 453 10.08 13.05 9.32
CA LEU A 453 9.47 12.14 10.29
C LEU A 453 8.66 11.03 9.59
N TRP A 454 7.89 11.37 8.54
CA TRP A 454 7.15 10.37 7.75
C TRP A 454 8.05 9.45 6.93
N ALA A 455 9.14 9.97 6.34
CA ALA A 455 10.13 9.13 5.66
C ALA A 455 10.79 8.14 6.64
N GLY A 456 11.11 8.58 7.86
CA GLY A 456 11.57 7.71 8.93
C GLY A 456 10.52 6.68 9.34
N PHE A 457 9.24 7.06 9.43
CA PHE A 457 8.15 6.13 9.74
C PHE A 457 7.99 5.04 8.68
N LEU A 458 8.09 5.39 7.39
CA LEU A 458 8.05 4.41 6.30
C LEU A 458 9.22 3.42 6.36
N ALA A 459 10.39 3.85 6.85
CA ALA A 459 11.51 2.94 7.09
C ALA A 459 11.17 1.85 8.13
N LEU A 460 10.31 2.14 9.11
CA LEU A 460 9.83 1.12 10.06
C LEU A 460 8.96 0.07 9.35
N ALA A 461 8.04 0.51 8.49
CA ALA A 461 7.20 -0.37 7.68
C ALA A 461 8.01 -1.19 6.66
N ASN A 462 9.00 -0.59 6.01
CA ASN A 462 9.87 -1.28 5.07
C ASN A 462 10.82 -2.28 5.76
N GLN A 463 11.26 -2.00 6.99
CA GLN A 463 11.96 -3.00 7.82
C GLN A 463 11.04 -4.20 8.09
N GLN A 464 9.79 -3.98 8.47
CA GLN A 464 8.83 -5.06 8.70
C GLN A 464 8.55 -5.86 7.42
N ALA A 465 8.34 -5.18 6.29
CA ALA A 465 8.13 -5.83 5.00
C ALA A 465 9.32 -6.74 4.67
N ALA A 466 10.56 -6.24 4.80
CA ALA A 466 11.76 -7.04 4.58
C ALA A 466 11.86 -8.24 5.54
N ALA A 467 11.57 -8.03 6.83
CA ALA A 467 11.59 -9.10 7.84
C ALA A 467 10.54 -10.20 7.57
N THR A 468 9.49 -9.88 6.82
CA THR A 468 8.41 -10.81 6.42
C THR A 468 8.54 -11.28 4.97
N GLY A 469 9.68 -11.03 4.31
CA GLY A 469 9.95 -11.46 2.94
C GLY A 469 9.11 -10.74 1.87
N ARG A 470 8.55 -9.58 2.20
CA ARG A 470 7.70 -8.76 1.32
C ARG A 470 8.50 -7.63 0.67
N PRO A 471 8.10 -7.19 -0.54
CA PRO A 471 8.69 -6.00 -1.15
C PRO A 471 8.38 -4.74 -0.32
N PRO A 472 9.19 -3.68 -0.46
CA PRO A 472 8.92 -2.39 0.19
C PRO A 472 7.56 -1.81 -0.24
N VAL A 473 7.09 -0.79 0.46
CA VAL A 473 5.79 -0.15 0.15
C VAL A 473 5.81 0.53 -1.22
N GLY A 474 6.94 1.15 -1.58
CA GLY A 474 7.06 2.03 -2.76
C GLY A 474 6.36 3.37 -2.56
N PHE A 475 5.98 4.05 -3.65
CA PHE A 475 5.14 5.25 -3.62
C PHE A 475 3.92 5.02 -2.73
N ALA A 476 3.82 5.78 -1.64
CA ALA A 476 3.02 5.41 -0.49
C ALA A 476 1.52 5.72 -0.65
N ASN A 477 1.14 6.71 -1.46
CA ASN A 477 -0.23 7.22 -1.47
C ASN A 477 -1.28 6.16 -1.80
N PRO A 478 -1.13 5.29 -2.82
CA PRO A 478 -2.12 4.26 -3.10
C PRO A 478 -2.39 3.36 -1.89
N ALA A 479 -1.35 2.99 -1.14
CA ALA A 479 -1.50 2.19 0.07
C ALA A 479 -2.12 2.99 1.22
N LEU A 480 -1.64 4.22 1.48
CA LEU A 480 -2.16 5.09 2.55
C LEU A 480 -3.65 5.41 2.36
N TRP A 481 -4.03 5.77 1.14
CA TRP A 481 -5.41 6.07 0.79
C TRP A 481 -6.29 4.83 0.90
N GLU A 482 -5.81 3.67 0.46
CA GLU A 482 -6.57 2.43 0.60
C GLU A 482 -6.80 2.02 2.07
N ILE A 483 -5.81 2.23 2.94
CA ILE A 483 -5.94 1.97 4.38
C ILE A 483 -6.95 2.93 5.03
N ALA A 484 -6.98 4.19 4.56
CA ALA A 484 -7.76 5.26 5.19
C ALA A 484 -9.17 5.44 4.59
N LYS A 485 -9.42 4.97 3.37
CA LYS A 485 -10.72 5.08 2.68
C LYS A 485 -11.85 4.56 3.56
N GLY A 486 -12.91 5.37 3.68
CA GLY A 486 -14.05 5.11 4.57
C GLY A 486 -14.08 5.92 5.87
N GLY A 487 -13.23 6.95 6.00
CA GLY A 487 -13.28 8.05 6.99
C GLY A 487 -14.22 7.81 8.18
N GLY A 488 -13.67 7.20 9.24
CA GLY A 488 -14.43 6.71 10.39
C GLY A 488 -14.52 5.19 10.50
N SER A 489 -13.92 4.43 9.57
CA SER A 489 -13.78 2.98 9.68
C SER A 489 -12.84 2.61 10.86
N PRO A 490 -13.01 1.44 11.51
CA PRO A 490 -12.09 0.97 12.53
C PRO A 490 -10.65 0.82 12.03
N GLY A 491 -10.47 0.44 10.76
CA GLY A 491 -9.15 0.35 10.12
C GLY A 491 -8.45 1.70 10.03
N TYR A 492 -9.18 2.74 9.61
CA TYR A 492 -8.69 4.12 9.63
C TYR A 492 -8.35 4.58 11.05
N ALA A 493 -9.28 4.42 12.00
CA ALA A 493 -9.10 4.84 13.38
C ALA A 493 -7.97 4.08 14.11
N ALA A 494 -7.63 2.87 13.67
CA ALA A 494 -6.49 2.12 14.18
C ALA A 494 -5.16 2.60 13.57
N ALA A 495 -5.16 2.99 12.30
CA ALA A 495 -3.95 3.34 11.56
C ALA A 495 -3.56 4.82 11.62
N PHE A 496 -4.51 5.72 11.88
CA PHE A 496 -4.26 7.16 11.92
C PHE A 496 -4.80 7.81 13.20
N HIS A 497 -4.11 8.84 13.65
CA HIS A 497 -4.68 9.86 14.54
C HIS A 497 -5.37 10.91 13.65
N ASP A 498 -6.70 10.82 13.59
CA ASP A 498 -7.53 11.78 12.86
C ASP A 498 -7.50 13.15 13.54
N VAL A 499 -7.12 14.19 12.79
CA VAL A 499 -7.02 15.55 13.29
C VAL A 499 -8.30 16.29 12.88
N THR A 500 -9.17 16.53 13.85
CA THR A 500 -10.52 17.05 13.59
C THR A 500 -10.71 18.49 14.05
N THR A 501 -9.63 19.15 14.48
CA THR A 501 -9.65 20.51 15.01
C THR A 501 -8.56 21.37 14.38
N GLY A 502 -8.82 22.67 14.32
CA GLY A 502 -7.95 23.64 13.66
C GLY A 502 -8.29 23.88 12.18
N ASN A 503 -7.46 24.69 11.52
CA ASN A 503 -7.62 25.11 10.13
C ASN A 503 -6.29 25.65 9.60
N ASN A 504 -6.17 25.79 8.28
CA ASN A 504 -5.04 26.46 7.64
C ASN A 504 -5.47 27.75 6.91
N PHE A 505 -6.33 28.54 7.54
CA PHE A 505 -6.81 29.80 6.98
C PHE A 505 -5.66 30.80 6.79
N ASN A 506 -5.72 31.57 5.72
CA ASN A 506 -4.77 32.64 5.46
C ASN A 506 -5.46 33.84 4.79
N GLY A 507 -4.68 34.86 4.38
CA GLY A 507 -5.22 36.06 3.74
C GLY A 507 -5.92 35.82 2.39
N VAL A 508 -5.67 34.69 1.73
CA VAL A 508 -6.33 34.31 0.47
C VAL A 508 -7.64 33.57 0.75
N ASN A 509 -7.57 32.56 1.61
CA ASN A 509 -8.65 31.66 1.96
C ASN A 509 -8.93 31.80 3.46
N PRO A 510 -9.64 32.88 3.89
CA PRO A 510 -9.78 33.22 5.31
C PRO A 510 -10.71 32.27 6.08
N SER A 511 -11.41 31.37 5.40
CA SER A 511 -12.38 30.46 6.02
C SER A 511 -12.64 29.16 5.24
N LYS A 512 -11.72 28.75 4.33
CA LYS A 512 -12.03 27.72 3.33
C LYS A 512 -11.82 26.29 3.84
N TYR A 513 -10.67 25.99 4.43
CA TYR A 513 -10.30 24.63 4.84
C TYR A 513 -10.13 24.55 6.35
N SER A 514 -11.04 23.83 6.99
CA SER A 514 -10.93 23.42 8.39
C SER A 514 -10.69 21.93 8.45
N ALA A 515 -10.04 21.50 9.53
CA ALA A 515 -9.89 20.09 9.82
C ALA A 515 -11.28 19.45 10.04
N VAL A 516 -11.50 18.25 9.50
CA VAL A 516 -12.78 17.53 9.61
C VAL A 516 -12.53 16.06 9.92
N VAL A 517 -13.58 15.33 10.31
CA VAL A 517 -13.47 13.87 10.45
C VAL A 517 -13.13 13.23 9.11
N GLY A 518 -12.07 12.43 9.09
CA GLY A 518 -11.57 11.77 7.88
C GLY A 518 -10.56 12.63 7.12
N TYR A 519 -10.68 12.68 5.79
CA TYR A 519 -9.71 13.40 4.97
C TYR A 519 -10.02 14.90 4.90
N ASP A 520 -9.00 15.73 5.14
CA ASP A 520 -9.08 17.17 4.96
C ASP A 520 -7.85 17.81 4.28
N LEU A 521 -8.02 19.06 3.83
CA LEU A 521 -7.00 19.82 3.10
C LEU A 521 -6.09 20.61 4.06
N CYS A 522 -6.03 20.21 5.33
CA CYS A 522 -5.14 20.74 6.34
C CYS A 522 -4.09 19.71 6.76
N THR A 523 -4.51 18.47 6.98
CA THR A 523 -3.74 17.39 7.57
C THR A 523 -3.87 16.05 6.84
N GLY A 524 -4.62 16.02 5.73
CA GLY A 524 -4.80 14.82 4.91
C GLY A 524 -5.59 13.79 5.71
N TRP A 525 -5.06 12.56 5.79
CA TRP A 525 -5.64 11.51 6.63
C TRP A 525 -5.26 11.61 8.13
N GLY A 526 -4.44 12.59 8.51
CA GLY A 526 -3.92 12.74 9.87
C GLY A 526 -2.54 12.12 10.06
N SER A 527 -2.18 11.84 11.33
CA SER A 527 -0.83 11.39 11.71
C SER A 527 -0.72 9.89 11.97
N PRO A 528 0.48 9.29 11.89
CA PRO A 528 0.62 7.84 11.93
C PRO A 528 0.40 7.29 13.34
N LYS A 529 -0.38 6.21 13.45
CA LYS A 529 -0.74 5.58 14.73
C LYS A 529 -0.03 4.23 14.95
N GLY A 530 1.29 4.31 15.10
CA GLY A 530 2.13 3.20 15.58
C GLY A 530 2.04 1.93 14.76
N GLN A 531 2.05 0.79 15.46
CA GLN A 531 2.24 -0.54 14.87
C GLN A 531 1.12 -0.91 13.90
N ALA A 532 -0.12 -0.47 14.14
CA ALA A 532 -1.25 -0.77 13.27
C ALA A 532 -1.04 -0.24 11.83
N LEU A 533 -0.49 0.96 11.68
CA LEU A 533 -0.17 1.51 10.36
C LEU A 533 1.06 0.84 9.74
N VAL A 534 2.09 0.52 10.54
CA VAL A 534 3.26 -0.25 10.10
C VAL A 534 2.82 -1.59 9.52
N ASP A 535 1.94 -2.31 10.22
CA ASP A 535 1.33 -3.56 9.76
C ASP A 535 0.57 -3.36 8.47
N ALA A 536 -0.29 -2.34 8.43
CA ALA A 536 -1.12 -2.04 7.27
C ALA A 536 -0.31 -1.73 6.01
N LEU A 537 0.77 -0.97 6.13
CA LEU A 537 1.66 -0.64 5.01
C LEU A 537 2.52 -1.84 4.59
N ALA A 538 3.04 -2.60 5.55
CA ALA A 538 3.85 -3.80 5.30
C ALA A 538 3.02 -4.98 4.74
N ARG A 539 1.68 -4.91 4.75
CA ARG A 539 0.83 -5.83 4.00
C ARG A 539 1.02 -5.61 2.49
N SER A 540 1.34 -6.68 1.76
CA SER A 540 1.02 -6.68 0.34
C SER A 540 -0.50 -6.80 0.26
N HIS A 541 -1.17 -5.88 -0.41
CA HIS A 541 -2.63 -5.88 -0.53
C HIS A 541 -3.16 -7.06 -1.40
N GLN A 542 -2.29 -8.02 -1.74
CA GLN A 542 -2.68 -9.41 -1.97
C GLN A 542 -3.27 -10.11 -0.72
N THR A 543 -3.15 -9.50 0.48
CA THR A 543 -3.71 -10.01 1.75
C THR A 543 -4.82 -9.14 2.36
N MET A 544 -5.39 -8.18 1.62
CA MET A 544 -6.59 -7.42 2.05
C MET A 544 -7.83 -7.66 1.16
N LEU A 545 -7.75 -8.62 0.24
CA LEU A 545 -8.86 -9.18 -0.55
C LEU A 545 -8.81 -10.72 -0.58
N GLN A 546 -8.23 -11.32 0.46
CA GLN A 546 -8.15 -12.77 0.61
C GLN A 546 -8.25 -13.14 2.06
N ALA A 547 -9.39 -13.70 2.42
CA ALA A 547 -9.58 -14.21 3.74
C ALA A 547 -10.53 -15.40 3.58
N GLY A 548 -9.93 -16.50 3.13
CA GLY A 548 -10.63 -17.67 2.63
C GLY A 548 -11.33 -18.46 3.68
N SER A 549 -12.64 -18.49 3.56
CA SER A 549 -13.52 -19.47 4.19
C SER A 549 -12.86 -20.85 4.31
N SER A 550 -12.78 -21.38 5.52
CA SER A 550 -12.80 -22.83 5.74
C SER A 550 -14.24 -23.32 5.48
N ALA A 551 -14.64 -23.32 4.21
CA ALA A 551 -15.86 -23.95 3.70
C ALA A 551 -15.56 -24.49 2.29
N SER A 552 -15.74 -25.80 2.11
CA SER A 552 -15.37 -26.49 0.88
C SER A 552 -16.23 -26.04 -0.30
N TRP A 553 -15.65 -25.35 -1.27
CA TRP A 553 -16.26 -25.07 -2.58
C TRP A 553 -16.52 -26.33 -3.43
N MET A 554 -16.27 -27.52 -2.86
CA MET A 554 -16.66 -28.84 -3.36
C MET A 554 -17.44 -29.59 -2.29
N ALA A 555 -18.65 -30.08 -2.59
CA ALA A 555 -19.49 -30.79 -1.62
C ALA A 555 -20.26 -31.96 -2.24
N PRO A 556 -20.57 -33.03 -1.48
CA PRO A 556 -21.46 -34.08 -1.93
C PRO A 556 -22.93 -33.63 -1.90
N GLY A 557 -23.60 -33.69 -3.06
CA GLY A 557 -25.05 -33.52 -3.17
C GLY A 557 -25.83 -34.66 -2.51
N ALA A 558 -27.17 -34.60 -2.58
CA ALA A 558 -28.06 -35.58 -1.92
C ALA A 558 -27.84 -37.05 -2.30
N GLN A 559 -27.23 -37.31 -3.45
CA GLN A 559 -26.94 -38.65 -3.97
C GLN A 559 -25.47 -39.05 -3.83
N GLY A 560 -24.63 -38.23 -3.18
CA GLY A 560 -23.19 -38.51 -3.02
C GLY A 560 -22.32 -38.16 -4.23
N ARG A 561 -22.87 -37.45 -5.22
CA ARG A 561 -22.12 -36.83 -6.32
C ARG A 561 -21.41 -35.59 -5.83
N LEU A 562 -20.14 -35.42 -6.18
CA LEU A 562 -19.41 -34.18 -5.89
C LEU A 562 -19.84 -33.06 -6.86
N GLU A 563 -20.09 -31.88 -6.30
CA GLU A 563 -20.43 -30.63 -7.00
C GLU A 563 -19.42 -29.56 -6.57
N LEU A 564 -18.87 -28.80 -7.53
CA LEU A 564 -17.80 -27.82 -7.33
C LEU A 564 -18.19 -26.46 -7.90
N PHE A 565 -17.95 -25.40 -7.11
CA PHE A 565 -18.32 -24.03 -7.43
C PHE A 565 -17.06 -23.14 -7.52
N ALA A 566 -17.05 -22.21 -8.47
CA ALA A 566 -15.92 -21.30 -8.67
C ALA A 566 -16.40 -19.93 -9.17
N HIS A 567 -15.65 -18.89 -8.83
CA HIS A 567 -15.89 -17.55 -9.35
C HIS A 567 -15.07 -17.29 -10.62
N GLY A 568 -15.73 -16.82 -11.68
CA GLY A 568 -15.09 -16.47 -12.95
C GLY A 568 -14.72 -14.99 -13.05
N SER A 569 -13.70 -14.66 -13.85
CA SER A 569 -13.28 -13.29 -14.16
C SER A 569 -14.36 -12.46 -14.87
N ASP A 570 -15.42 -13.10 -15.33
CA ASP A 570 -16.62 -12.49 -15.90
C ASP A 570 -17.62 -12.02 -14.83
N GLY A 571 -17.30 -12.18 -13.55
CA GLY A 571 -18.15 -11.77 -12.43
C GLY A 571 -19.29 -12.76 -12.15
N ALA A 572 -19.25 -13.95 -12.74
CA ALA A 572 -20.29 -14.97 -12.64
C ALA A 572 -19.89 -16.13 -11.72
N LEU A 573 -20.89 -16.76 -11.08
CA LEU A 573 -20.72 -18.03 -10.39
C LEU A 573 -20.78 -19.17 -11.41
N TRP A 574 -19.76 -20.03 -11.38
CA TRP A 574 -19.63 -21.21 -12.22
C TRP A 574 -19.71 -22.50 -11.40
N HIS A 575 -20.25 -23.56 -12.01
CA HIS A 575 -20.52 -24.83 -11.36
C HIS A 575 -20.17 -26.00 -12.28
N VAL A 576 -19.54 -27.04 -11.74
CA VAL A 576 -19.27 -28.33 -12.40
C VAL A 576 -19.58 -29.47 -11.44
N TRP A 577 -20.11 -30.60 -11.92
CA TRP A 577 -20.55 -31.70 -11.06
C TRP A 577 -20.27 -33.07 -11.67
N GLN A 578 -20.15 -34.09 -10.83
CA GLN A 578 -20.15 -35.47 -11.30
C GLN A 578 -21.52 -35.84 -11.90
N GLN A 579 -21.53 -36.41 -13.11
CA GLN A 579 -22.76 -36.80 -13.80
C GLN A 579 -23.43 -38.01 -13.14
N ALA A 580 -22.62 -38.91 -12.59
CA ALA A 580 -23.04 -40.05 -11.77
C ALA A 580 -22.12 -40.14 -10.55
N VAL A 581 -22.58 -40.78 -9.47
CA VAL A 581 -21.79 -41.01 -8.26
C VAL A 581 -20.49 -41.71 -8.64
N ASN A 582 -19.34 -41.16 -8.23
CA ASN A 582 -18.01 -41.69 -8.56
C ASN A 582 -17.66 -41.70 -10.06
N GLY A 583 -18.47 -41.03 -10.90
CA GLY A 583 -18.36 -41.02 -12.36
C GLY A 583 -17.63 -39.79 -12.91
N GLY A 584 -17.73 -39.59 -14.24
CA GLY A 584 -17.16 -38.43 -14.92
C GLY A 584 -17.86 -37.12 -14.58
N TRP A 585 -17.19 -36.00 -14.84
CA TRP A 585 -17.68 -34.65 -14.57
C TRP A 585 -18.45 -34.04 -15.75
N SER A 586 -19.31 -33.07 -15.46
CA SER A 586 -20.01 -32.24 -16.45
C SER A 586 -19.05 -31.24 -17.12
N GLY A 587 -19.57 -30.50 -18.10
CA GLY A 587 -18.97 -29.21 -18.46
C GLY A 587 -19.34 -28.12 -17.44
N TRP A 588 -18.64 -26.99 -17.51
CA TRP A 588 -18.93 -25.81 -16.70
C TRP A 588 -20.28 -25.18 -17.05
N TYR A 589 -21.09 -24.92 -16.03
CA TYR A 589 -22.37 -24.23 -16.11
C TYR A 589 -22.27 -22.88 -15.40
N SER A 590 -22.76 -21.80 -16.04
CA SER A 590 -22.79 -20.47 -15.42
C SER A 590 -24.14 -20.20 -14.77
N HIS A 591 -24.12 -19.80 -13.50
CA HIS A 591 -25.27 -19.22 -12.78
C HIS A 591 -25.42 -17.72 -13.02
N GLY A 592 -24.50 -17.10 -13.79
CA GLY A 592 -24.42 -15.67 -13.97
C GLY A 592 -24.16 -14.93 -12.65
N SER A 593 -24.70 -13.73 -12.55
CA SER A 593 -24.73 -12.91 -11.34
C SER A 593 -26.12 -12.30 -11.14
N PRO A 594 -26.45 -11.82 -9.92
CA PRO A 594 -27.63 -10.99 -9.73
C PRO A 594 -27.59 -9.74 -10.64
N SER A 595 -28.75 -9.25 -11.07
CA SER A 595 -28.84 -8.11 -12.00
C SER A 595 -28.16 -6.87 -11.43
N GLY A 596 -27.16 -6.33 -12.14
CA GLY A 596 -26.39 -5.15 -11.74
C GLY A 596 -25.35 -5.40 -10.64
N VAL A 597 -25.12 -6.66 -10.27
CA VAL A 597 -24.17 -7.08 -9.24
C VAL A 597 -22.99 -7.78 -9.91
N VAL A 598 -21.79 -7.42 -9.49
CA VAL A 598 -20.58 -8.19 -9.79
C VAL A 598 -20.28 -9.03 -8.58
N LEU A 599 -20.24 -10.34 -8.73
CA LEU A 599 -19.89 -11.24 -7.62
C LEU A 599 -18.40 -11.10 -7.29
N GLY A 600 -18.06 -11.37 -6.04
CA GLY A 600 -16.70 -11.37 -5.51
C GLY A 600 -16.54 -12.40 -4.38
N GLY A 601 -15.28 -12.69 -4.05
CA GLY A 601 -14.94 -13.65 -2.98
C GLY A 601 -15.17 -15.12 -3.33
N SER A 602 -14.86 -16.00 -2.37
CA SER A 602 -15.03 -17.44 -2.49
C SER A 602 -16.49 -17.86 -2.34
N PRO A 603 -17.04 -18.70 -3.24
CA PRO A 603 -18.37 -19.26 -3.05
C PRO A 603 -18.35 -20.26 -1.88
N ILE A 604 -19.27 -20.10 -0.94
CA ILE A 604 -19.48 -21.07 0.15
C ILE A 604 -20.75 -21.86 -0.11
N VAL A 605 -20.72 -23.18 0.12
CA VAL A 605 -21.86 -24.06 -0.15
C VAL A 605 -22.36 -24.71 1.14
N GLY A 606 -23.65 -24.55 1.40
CA GLY A 606 -24.38 -25.24 2.45
C GLY A 606 -25.30 -26.30 1.86
N ARG A 607 -25.49 -27.41 2.57
CA ARG A 607 -26.49 -28.42 2.22
C ARG A 607 -27.66 -28.32 3.18
N ASN A 608 -28.84 -27.99 2.64
CA ASN A 608 -30.07 -28.01 3.40
C ASN A 608 -30.39 -29.44 3.85
N VAL A 609 -31.12 -29.58 4.96
CA VAL A 609 -31.53 -30.88 5.50
C VAL A 609 -32.34 -31.72 4.50
N ASP A 610 -33.05 -31.05 3.58
CA ASP A 610 -33.80 -31.68 2.49
C ASP A 610 -32.93 -32.19 1.33
N GLY A 611 -31.61 -31.96 1.39
CA GLY A 611 -30.63 -32.41 0.41
C GLY A 611 -30.32 -31.40 -0.70
N ARG A 612 -30.97 -30.23 -0.73
CA ARG A 612 -30.67 -29.18 -1.71
C ARG A 612 -29.39 -28.43 -1.35
N LEU A 613 -28.50 -28.25 -2.31
CA LEU A 613 -27.36 -27.34 -2.17
C LEU A 613 -27.83 -25.89 -2.26
N GLN A 614 -27.24 -25.04 -1.43
CA GLN A 614 -27.40 -23.60 -1.44
C GLN A 614 -26.02 -22.95 -1.42
N VAL A 615 -25.75 -22.11 -2.42
CA VAL A 615 -24.46 -21.43 -2.57
C VAL A 615 -24.63 -19.98 -2.16
N PHE A 616 -23.66 -19.46 -1.44
CA PHE A 616 -23.60 -18.08 -0.99
C PHE A 616 -22.34 -17.42 -1.53
N VAL A 617 -22.47 -16.20 -2.05
CA VAL A 617 -21.39 -15.44 -2.68
C VAL A 617 -21.57 -13.98 -2.35
N ARG A 618 -20.47 -13.27 -2.07
CA ARG A 618 -20.53 -11.83 -1.83
C ARG A 618 -20.72 -11.08 -3.15
N GLY A 619 -21.48 -9.99 -3.11
CA GLY A 619 -21.50 -8.97 -4.18
C GLY A 619 -20.51 -7.85 -3.90
N ASN A 620 -20.03 -7.17 -4.95
CA ASN A 620 -19.13 -6.03 -4.84
C ASN A 620 -19.68 -4.88 -3.96
N GLU A 621 -21.01 -4.79 -3.81
CA GLU A 621 -21.70 -3.87 -2.92
C GLU A 621 -21.71 -4.30 -1.43
N GLY A 622 -21.05 -5.41 -1.09
CA GLY A 622 -20.92 -5.89 0.29
C GLY A 622 -22.16 -6.61 0.83
N ASN A 623 -23.11 -6.99 -0.04
CA ASN A 623 -24.21 -7.89 0.33
C ASN A 623 -23.81 -9.35 0.15
N LEU A 624 -24.39 -10.23 0.94
CA LEU A 624 -24.33 -11.66 0.69
C LEU A 624 -25.51 -12.08 -0.19
N TRP A 625 -25.23 -12.79 -1.28
CA TRP A 625 -26.23 -13.33 -2.20
C TRP A 625 -26.28 -14.85 -2.10
N SER A 626 -27.45 -15.43 -2.38
CA SER A 626 -27.62 -16.88 -2.39
C SER A 626 -28.36 -17.36 -3.63
N VAL A 627 -28.01 -18.58 -4.08
CA VAL A 627 -28.74 -19.34 -5.09
C VAL A 627 -28.90 -20.77 -4.60
N THR A 628 -30.10 -21.35 -4.76
CA THR A 628 -30.44 -22.66 -4.18
C THR A 628 -30.92 -23.62 -5.26
N GLN A 629 -30.58 -24.90 -5.14
CA GLN A 629 -31.21 -25.94 -5.95
C GLN A 629 -32.73 -25.91 -5.76
N SER A 630 -33.49 -26.12 -6.84
CA SER A 630 -34.96 -26.22 -6.83
C SER A 630 -35.43 -27.59 -6.32
N SER A 631 -34.59 -28.62 -6.48
CA SER A 631 -34.77 -29.95 -5.92
C SER A 631 -33.40 -30.61 -5.73
N PRO A 632 -33.25 -31.59 -4.82
CA PRO A 632 -31.95 -32.21 -4.55
C PRO A 632 -31.30 -32.80 -5.82
N GLY A 633 -30.14 -32.26 -6.22
CA GLY A 633 -29.43 -32.68 -7.43
C GLY A 633 -30.09 -32.29 -8.76
N GLY A 634 -31.10 -31.40 -8.72
CA GLY A 634 -31.84 -30.88 -9.87
C GLY A 634 -31.40 -29.48 -10.30
N GLY A 635 -32.28 -28.75 -10.99
CA GLY A 635 -32.02 -27.37 -11.44
C GLY A 635 -31.92 -26.35 -10.30
N TRP A 636 -31.66 -25.08 -10.63
CA TRP A 636 -31.41 -24.00 -9.65
C TRP A 636 -32.48 -22.91 -9.72
N GLY A 637 -32.80 -22.32 -8.57
CA GLY A 637 -33.70 -21.18 -8.45
C GLY A 637 -33.02 -19.85 -8.81
N GLY A 638 -33.72 -18.74 -8.54
CA GLY A 638 -33.18 -17.39 -8.73
C GLY A 638 -32.28 -16.92 -7.59
N TRP A 639 -31.53 -15.85 -7.85
CA TRP A 639 -30.71 -15.17 -6.86
C TRP A 639 -31.56 -14.47 -5.79
N ILE A 640 -31.18 -14.61 -4.53
CA ILE A 640 -31.81 -13.97 -3.37
C ILE A 640 -30.73 -13.21 -2.60
N SER A 641 -30.95 -11.92 -2.34
CA SER A 641 -30.09 -11.13 -1.45
C SER A 641 -30.41 -11.47 0.01
N LEU A 642 -29.37 -11.79 0.77
CA LEU A 642 -29.41 -11.89 2.23
C LEU A 642 -29.04 -10.54 2.89
N GLY A 643 -28.79 -9.50 2.10
CA GLY A 643 -28.39 -8.18 2.56
C GLY A 643 -27.04 -8.16 3.25
N ARG A 644 -26.86 -7.20 4.17
CA ARG A 644 -25.65 -6.99 4.95
C ARG A 644 -25.97 -6.44 6.35
N PRO A 645 -25.14 -6.71 7.37
CA PRO A 645 -25.39 -6.29 8.75
C PRO A 645 -25.33 -4.76 8.92
N GLN A 646 -26.41 -4.11 9.36
CA GLN A 646 -26.43 -2.68 9.77
C GLN A 646 -25.72 -1.72 8.79
N ALA A 647 -25.85 -1.96 7.48
CA ALA A 647 -25.14 -1.24 6.40
C ALA A 647 -23.61 -1.45 6.33
N VAL A 648 -23.01 -2.25 7.22
CA VAL A 648 -21.64 -2.76 7.14
C VAL A 648 -21.57 -3.84 6.06
N GLY A 649 -20.67 -3.68 5.09
CA GLY A 649 -20.42 -4.71 4.07
C GLY A 649 -19.83 -5.98 4.68
N VAL A 650 -20.26 -7.16 4.21
CA VAL A 650 -19.54 -8.40 4.51
C VAL A 650 -18.25 -8.46 3.70
N THR A 651 -17.18 -9.01 4.29
CA THR A 651 -15.93 -9.31 3.58
C THR A 651 -16.05 -10.65 2.85
N ASP A 652 -14.95 -11.13 2.26
CA ASP A 652 -14.90 -12.47 1.64
C ASP A 652 -14.85 -13.61 2.68
N SER A 653 -14.81 -13.25 3.96
CA SER A 653 -14.70 -14.14 5.10
C SER A 653 -16.05 -14.61 5.59
N ALA A 654 -16.60 -15.65 4.96
CA ALA A 654 -17.86 -16.25 5.39
C ALA A 654 -17.75 -17.77 5.50
N SER A 655 -18.49 -18.36 6.43
CA SER A 655 -18.58 -19.80 6.62
C SER A 655 -20.02 -20.18 6.91
N VAL A 656 -20.46 -21.35 6.42
CA VAL A 656 -21.84 -21.84 6.60
C VAL A 656 -21.82 -23.22 7.24
N ALA A 657 -22.72 -23.45 8.19
CA ALA A 657 -22.94 -24.75 8.81
C ALA A 657 -24.43 -25.01 9.04
N ALA A 658 -24.81 -26.28 9.13
CA ALA A 658 -26.15 -26.66 9.55
C ALA A 658 -26.19 -26.78 11.07
N ASN A 659 -27.19 -26.15 11.69
CA ASN A 659 -27.54 -26.41 13.08
C ASN A 659 -28.08 -27.83 13.21
N SER A 660 -28.08 -28.33 14.45
CA SER A 660 -28.58 -29.68 14.76
C SER A 660 -30.07 -29.87 14.45
N ASP A 661 -30.83 -28.78 14.32
CA ASP A 661 -32.22 -28.82 13.87
C ASP A 661 -32.39 -28.74 12.34
N GLY A 662 -31.29 -28.67 11.59
CA GLY A 662 -31.26 -28.63 10.13
C GLY A 662 -31.31 -27.22 9.52
N ARG A 663 -31.34 -26.15 10.32
CA ARG A 663 -31.28 -24.76 9.81
C ARG A 663 -29.84 -24.40 9.41
N LEU A 664 -29.65 -23.88 8.20
CA LEU A 664 -28.36 -23.28 7.83
C LEU A 664 -28.12 -21.97 8.58
N GLU A 665 -26.88 -21.75 9.01
CA GLU A 665 -26.42 -20.53 9.65
C GLU A 665 -25.07 -20.13 9.09
N ILE A 666 -24.96 -18.86 8.74
CA ILE A 666 -23.80 -18.25 8.10
C ILE A 666 -23.17 -17.29 9.09
N PHE A 667 -21.85 -17.39 9.24
CA PHE A 667 -21.04 -16.45 9.97
C PHE A 667 -20.18 -15.69 8.96
N ALA A 668 -20.17 -14.37 9.05
CA ALA A 668 -19.39 -13.52 8.17
C ALA A 668 -18.70 -12.42 8.96
N GLN A 669 -17.50 -12.05 8.54
CA GLN A 669 -16.84 -10.85 9.06
C GLN A 669 -17.39 -9.63 8.33
N GLY A 670 -17.67 -8.55 9.07
CA GLY A 670 -17.93 -7.24 8.48
C GLY A 670 -16.64 -6.50 8.14
N VAL A 671 -16.71 -5.49 7.26
CA VAL A 671 -15.57 -4.58 6.98
C VAL A 671 -15.08 -3.81 8.22
N ASP A 672 -15.87 -3.83 9.30
CA ASP A 672 -15.53 -3.31 10.63
C ASP A 672 -14.80 -4.33 11.52
N GLN A 673 -14.45 -5.49 10.97
CA GLN A 673 -13.78 -6.60 11.64
C GLN A 673 -14.58 -7.26 12.79
N ASN A 674 -15.89 -7.08 12.82
CA ASN A 674 -16.76 -7.82 13.75
C ASN A 674 -17.29 -9.12 13.14
N LEU A 675 -17.57 -10.10 14.00
CA LEU A 675 -18.29 -11.30 13.64
C LEU A 675 -19.80 -11.01 13.58
N TYR A 676 -20.40 -11.28 12.43
CA TYR A 676 -21.83 -11.27 12.23
C TYR A 676 -22.33 -12.65 11.84
N HIS A 677 -23.62 -12.89 12.05
CA HIS A 677 -24.25 -14.10 11.57
C HIS A 677 -25.71 -13.91 11.19
N ILE A 678 -26.19 -14.78 10.32
CA ILE A 678 -27.56 -14.84 9.82
C ILE A 678 -27.96 -16.32 9.67
N TRP A 679 -29.20 -16.67 9.99
CA TRP A 679 -29.65 -18.07 10.00
C TRP A 679 -31.01 -18.24 9.36
N GLN A 680 -31.26 -19.43 8.81
CA GLN A 680 -32.59 -19.85 8.45
C GLN A 680 -33.46 -19.93 9.72
N THR A 681 -34.68 -19.42 9.66
CA THR A 681 -35.66 -19.42 10.77
C THR A 681 -36.36 -20.77 10.92
N THR A 682 -36.42 -21.54 9.84
CA THR A 682 -36.86 -22.94 9.78
C THR A 682 -35.99 -23.66 8.75
N PRO A 683 -35.76 -24.99 8.85
CA PRO A 683 -34.90 -25.69 7.91
C PRO A 683 -35.35 -25.49 6.45
N GLY A 684 -34.47 -24.92 5.61
CA GLY A 684 -34.77 -24.59 4.21
C GLY A 684 -35.74 -23.43 3.98
N GLY A 685 -36.11 -22.69 5.03
CA GLY A 685 -37.06 -21.57 4.99
C GLY A 685 -36.42 -20.17 4.89
N SER A 686 -37.15 -19.14 5.33
CA SER A 686 -36.69 -17.74 5.32
C SER A 686 -35.52 -17.49 6.28
N TRP A 687 -34.72 -16.46 6.00
CA TRP A 687 -33.59 -16.04 6.83
C TRP A 687 -34.00 -15.04 7.91
N SER A 688 -33.24 -15.02 9.01
CA SER A 688 -33.30 -14.01 10.07
C SER A 688 -32.79 -12.66 9.57
N GLY A 689 -32.86 -11.63 10.43
CA GLY A 689 -31.98 -10.48 10.29
C GLY A 689 -30.53 -10.85 10.69
N TRP A 690 -29.57 -10.05 10.24
CA TRP A 690 -28.19 -10.14 10.70
C TRP A 690 -28.09 -9.75 12.18
N ASP A 691 -27.35 -10.55 12.96
CA ASP A 691 -27.01 -10.26 14.35
C ASP A 691 -25.48 -10.20 14.53
N SER A 692 -25.01 -9.48 15.56
CA SER A 692 -23.59 -9.31 15.86
C SER A 692 -23.15 -10.17 17.04
N ARG A 693 -21.94 -10.71 16.93
CA ARG A 693 -21.21 -11.38 18.03
C ARG A 693 -19.97 -10.58 18.44
N ALA A 694 -19.88 -9.33 18.00
CA ALA A 694 -18.73 -8.45 18.16
C ALA A 694 -17.42 -9.13 17.73
N SER A 695 -16.30 -8.63 18.22
CA SER A 695 -14.98 -9.19 18.00
C SER A 695 -14.23 -9.31 19.34
N PRO A 696 -13.26 -10.23 19.46
CA PRO A 696 -12.29 -10.17 20.54
C PRO A 696 -11.34 -8.99 20.32
N LEU A 697 -11.01 -8.25 21.39
CA LEU A 697 -9.97 -7.20 21.44
C LEU A 697 -9.90 -6.27 20.21
N GLY A 698 -11.05 -5.77 19.74
CA GLY A 698 -11.11 -4.73 18.70
C GLY A 698 -11.03 -5.20 17.25
N GLY A 699 -11.01 -6.51 16.97
CA GLY A 699 -11.20 -7.04 15.62
C GLY A 699 -10.73 -8.49 15.43
N ILE A 700 -11.31 -9.16 14.44
CA ILE A 700 -10.78 -10.42 13.87
C ILE A 700 -10.03 -10.13 12.57
N GLU A 701 -8.94 -10.85 12.29
CA GLU A 701 -8.12 -10.67 11.07
C GLU A 701 -8.74 -11.32 9.82
N GLY A 702 -9.96 -11.83 9.94
CA GLY A 702 -10.81 -12.11 8.78
C GLY A 702 -10.90 -13.55 8.34
N VAL A 703 -10.72 -14.56 9.18
CA VAL A 703 -11.15 -15.90 8.75
C VAL A 703 -11.75 -16.72 9.85
N LEU A 704 -12.88 -17.35 9.51
CA LEU A 704 -13.79 -18.01 10.43
C LEU A 704 -13.86 -19.50 10.11
N SER A 705 -13.55 -20.34 11.09
CA SER A 705 -13.84 -21.78 11.02
C SER A 705 -15.01 -22.11 11.91
N ILE A 706 -15.92 -22.95 11.43
CA ILE A 706 -17.04 -23.45 12.22
C ILE A 706 -16.83 -24.93 12.49
N ALA A 707 -17.08 -25.34 13.72
CA ALA A 707 -17.21 -26.73 14.10
C ALA A 707 -18.56 -26.95 14.78
N THR A 708 -19.12 -28.14 14.62
CA THR A 708 -20.26 -28.58 15.41
C THR A 708 -19.76 -29.63 16.39
N SER A 709 -19.94 -29.39 17.68
CA SER A 709 -19.65 -30.37 18.71
C SER A 709 -20.63 -31.55 18.63
N GLN A 710 -20.28 -32.69 19.22
CA GLN A 710 -21.13 -33.89 19.17
C GLN A 710 -22.52 -33.69 19.81
N ASP A 711 -22.64 -32.81 20.81
CA ASP A 711 -23.93 -32.44 21.40
C ASP A 711 -24.72 -31.45 20.56
N GLY A 712 -24.19 -31.04 19.41
CA GLY A 712 -24.92 -30.28 18.41
C GLY A 712 -24.79 -28.76 18.50
N ARG A 713 -23.90 -28.25 19.36
CA ARG A 713 -23.63 -26.82 19.51
C ARG A 713 -22.63 -26.38 18.44
N MET A 714 -22.81 -25.18 17.90
CA MET A 714 -21.80 -24.58 17.03
C MET A 714 -20.70 -23.88 17.83
N GLU A 715 -19.47 -24.03 17.36
CA GLU A 715 -18.29 -23.30 17.83
C GLU A 715 -17.64 -22.60 16.63
N VAL A 716 -17.36 -21.31 16.78
CA VAL A 716 -16.72 -20.46 15.76
C VAL A 716 -15.34 -20.07 16.25
N PHE A 717 -14.34 -20.22 15.39
CA PHE A 717 -12.93 -19.96 15.67
C PHE A 717 -12.40 -18.89 14.73
N ALA A 718 -11.61 -17.97 15.26
CA ALA A 718 -11.04 -16.86 14.52
C ALA A 718 -9.64 -16.50 15.05
N VAL A 719 -8.84 -15.83 14.23
CA VAL A 719 -7.62 -15.14 14.70
C VAL A 719 -8.00 -13.70 15.05
N GLY A 720 -7.65 -13.27 16.26
CA GLY A 720 -7.85 -11.89 16.70
C GLY A 720 -6.73 -10.98 16.22
N ASN A 721 -6.93 -9.66 16.29
CA ASN A 721 -5.90 -8.67 15.96
C ASN A 721 -4.67 -8.73 16.89
N ASP A 722 -4.76 -9.45 18.00
CA ASP A 722 -3.63 -9.79 18.88
C ASP A 722 -2.80 -10.98 18.36
N GLY A 723 -3.18 -11.56 17.22
CA GLY A 723 -2.55 -12.73 16.62
C GLY A 723 -2.81 -14.04 17.35
N ALA A 724 -3.71 -14.05 18.33
CA ALA A 724 -4.08 -15.25 19.07
C ALA A 724 -5.27 -15.98 18.44
N LEU A 725 -5.40 -17.27 18.76
CA LEU A 725 -6.58 -18.05 18.42
C LEU A 725 -7.69 -17.75 19.43
N TRP A 726 -8.84 -17.32 18.93
CA TRP A 726 -10.05 -17.07 19.71
C TRP A 726 -11.17 -18.01 19.30
N HIS A 727 -12.07 -18.32 20.23
CA HIS A 727 -13.31 -19.01 19.90
C HIS A 727 -14.52 -18.48 20.67
N ILE A 728 -15.70 -18.71 20.12
CA ILE A 728 -17.02 -18.40 20.69
C ILE A 728 -17.97 -19.56 20.36
N TRP A 729 -18.89 -19.91 21.25
CA TRP A 729 -19.74 -21.09 21.06
C TRP A 729 -21.17 -20.89 21.53
N GLN A 730 -22.10 -21.68 20.99
CA GLN A 730 -23.47 -21.75 21.50
C GLN A 730 -23.49 -22.36 22.91
N LEU A 731 -24.19 -21.72 23.86
CA LEU A 731 -24.34 -22.21 25.25
C LEU A 731 -25.28 -23.42 25.35
N SER A 732 -26.23 -23.52 24.43
CA SER A 732 -27.09 -24.68 24.20
C SER A 732 -27.38 -24.79 22.71
N VAL A 733 -27.78 -25.97 22.22
CA VAL A 733 -28.13 -26.15 20.81
C VAL A 733 -29.18 -25.13 20.41
N ASN A 734 -28.90 -24.33 19.36
CA ASN A 734 -29.75 -23.23 18.88
C ASN A 734 -30.01 -22.11 19.91
N GLY A 735 -29.20 -22.02 20.97
CA GLY A 735 -29.36 -21.06 22.07
C GLY A 735 -28.50 -19.81 21.93
N GLY A 736 -28.33 -19.10 23.06
CA GLY A 736 -27.43 -17.95 23.14
C GLY A 736 -25.95 -18.35 23.00
N TRP A 737 -25.08 -17.35 22.87
CA TRP A 737 -23.65 -17.53 22.66
C TRP A 737 -22.82 -17.20 23.90
N SER A 738 -21.66 -17.82 24.02
CA SER A 738 -20.66 -17.51 25.04
C SER A 738 -20.03 -16.14 24.80
N ASN A 739 -19.19 -15.70 25.74
CA ASN A 739 -18.17 -14.69 25.45
C ASN A 739 -17.04 -15.32 24.62
N TRP A 740 -16.26 -14.47 23.95
CA TRP A 740 -15.00 -14.87 23.32
C TRP A 740 -14.01 -15.41 24.37
N PHE A 741 -13.38 -16.54 24.06
CA PHE A 741 -12.32 -17.15 24.86
C PHE A 741 -11.03 -17.21 24.05
N ASN A 742 -9.93 -16.81 24.69
CA ASN A 742 -8.61 -16.74 24.10
C ASN A 742 -7.82 -18.03 24.38
N HIS A 743 -7.44 -18.75 23.33
CA HIS A 743 -6.54 -19.91 23.42
C HIS A 743 -5.06 -19.53 23.46
N GLY A 744 -4.74 -18.27 23.13
CA GLY A 744 -3.39 -17.73 23.07
C GLY A 744 -2.63 -18.14 21.80
N THR A 745 -1.31 -18.05 21.87
CA THR A 745 -0.36 -18.53 20.86
C THR A 745 0.69 -19.45 21.49
N PRO A 746 1.33 -20.33 20.71
CA PRO A 746 2.56 -20.98 21.13
C PRO A 746 3.66 -19.93 21.39
N SER A 747 4.56 -20.22 22.34
CA SER A 747 5.65 -19.30 22.69
C SER A 747 6.53 -18.95 21.48
N GLY A 748 6.69 -17.65 21.20
CA GLY A 748 7.46 -17.14 20.08
C GLY A 748 6.77 -17.24 18.71
N GLU A 749 5.48 -17.54 18.69
CA GLU A 749 4.67 -17.63 17.47
C GLU A 749 3.54 -16.61 17.48
N THR A 750 3.10 -16.22 16.28
CA THR A 750 1.86 -15.48 16.04
C THR A 750 1.08 -16.17 14.93
N PHE A 751 -0.25 -16.19 15.04
CA PHE A 751 -1.13 -16.63 13.96
C PHE A 751 -1.53 -15.47 13.05
N ALA A 752 -1.34 -14.22 13.51
CA ALA A 752 -1.57 -13.03 12.70
C ALA A 752 -0.68 -13.00 11.46
N GLY A 753 -1.21 -12.45 10.36
CA GLY A 753 -0.47 -12.28 9.11
C GLY A 753 -0.20 -13.57 8.31
N SER A 754 -0.68 -14.74 8.77
CA SER A 754 -0.64 -15.99 8.01
C SER A 754 -1.60 -15.99 6.81
N GLY A 755 -2.67 -15.18 6.85
CA GLY A 755 -3.69 -15.10 5.81
C GLY A 755 -4.52 -16.39 5.62
N ILE A 756 -4.35 -17.38 6.49
CA ILE A 756 -4.95 -18.71 6.36
C ILE A 756 -5.87 -18.98 7.56
N PRO A 757 -7.12 -19.46 7.36
CA PRO A 757 -8.02 -19.80 8.45
C PRO A 757 -7.46 -20.86 9.40
N PRO A 758 -7.89 -20.83 10.68
CA PRO A 758 -7.96 -22.05 11.45
C PRO A 758 -8.81 -23.08 10.69
N MET A 759 -8.38 -24.33 10.61
CA MET A 759 -9.10 -25.42 9.94
C MET A 759 -9.62 -26.39 10.99
N THR A 760 -10.95 -26.50 11.10
CA THR A 760 -11.63 -27.34 12.10
C THR A 760 -12.07 -28.68 11.52
N ALA A 761 -11.98 -29.73 12.32
CA ALA A 761 -12.66 -31.00 12.07
C ALA A 761 -13.13 -31.65 13.37
N ALA A 762 -14.27 -32.33 13.31
CA ALA A 762 -14.69 -33.23 14.37
C ALA A 762 -13.93 -34.56 14.25
N GLN A 763 -13.35 -35.01 15.36
CA GLN A 763 -12.76 -36.34 15.46
C GLN A 763 -13.84 -37.41 15.59
N SER A 764 -13.48 -38.67 15.32
CA SER A 764 -14.42 -39.82 15.44
C SER A 764 -15.04 -39.99 16.83
N ASP A 765 -14.38 -39.47 17.87
CA ASP A 765 -14.83 -39.47 19.26
C ASP A 765 -15.55 -38.18 19.66
N GLY A 766 -15.96 -37.35 18.68
CA GLY A 766 -16.79 -36.17 18.89
C GLY A 766 -16.05 -34.92 19.36
N ARG A 767 -14.75 -35.01 19.63
CA ARG A 767 -13.91 -33.87 20.04
C ARG A 767 -13.54 -33.01 18.84
N ILE A 768 -13.56 -31.69 19.02
CA ILE A 768 -13.10 -30.75 17.98
C ILE A 768 -11.58 -30.70 17.97
N GLN A 769 -11.00 -30.69 16.77
CA GLN A 769 -9.59 -30.44 16.53
C GLN A 769 -9.42 -29.29 15.53
N LEU A 770 -8.41 -28.46 15.78
CA LEU A 770 -8.01 -27.35 14.92
C LEU A 770 -6.58 -27.51 14.44
N PHE A 771 -6.36 -27.13 13.19
CA PHE A 771 -5.06 -26.83 12.61
C PHE A 771 -4.95 -25.35 12.31
N ILE A 772 -3.81 -24.75 12.60
CA ILE A 772 -3.59 -23.33 12.37
C ILE A 772 -2.12 -23.10 12.00
N PRO A 773 -1.83 -22.48 10.83
CA PRO A 773 -0.47 -22.10 10.49
C PRO A 773 -0.06 -20.86 11.28
N SER A 774 1.21 -20.81 11.71
CA SER A 774 1.80 -19.59 12.26
C SER A 774 2.55 -18.82 11.17
N ALA A 775 2.79 -17.53 11.43
CA ALA A 775 3.58 -16.66 10.55
C ALA A 775 5.01 -17.18 10.31
N SER A 776 5.55 -18.03 11.18
CA SER A 776 6.87 -18.66 10.99
C SER A 776 6.86 -19.84 10.01
N GLY A 777 5.70 -20.18 9.42
CA GLY A 777 5.55 -21.28 8.47
C GLY A 777 5.45 -22.66 9.14
N LYS A 778 5.09 -22.73 10.43
CA LYS A 778 4.82 -23.99 11.12
C LYS A 778 3.32 -24.26 11.22
N MET A 779 2.93 -25.52 11.07
CA MET A 779 1.56 -25.96 11.31
C MET A 779 1.39 -26.35 12.78
N TRP A 780 0.41 -25.76 13.45
CA TRP A 780 0.07 -26.03 14.83
C TRP A 780 -1.28 -26.72 14.94
N ARG A 781 -1.42 -27.58 15.94
CA ARG A 781 -2.65 -28.31 16.25
C ARG A 781 -3.05 -28.08 17.70
N ILE A 782 -4.33 -27.86 17.93
CA ILE A 782 -4.96 -27.85 19.26
C ILE A 782 -6.25 -28.69 19.22
N SER A 783 -6.60 -29.35 20.32
CA SER A 783 -7.77 -30.23 20.35
C SER A 783 -8.50 -30.15 21.69
N GLN A 784 -9.80 -30.40 21.69
CA GLN A 784 -10.54 -30.62 22.92
C GLN A 784 -9.97 -31.85 23.66
N THR A 785 -9.86 -31.78 24.99
CA THR A 785 -9.48 -32.91 25.85
C THR A 785 -10.67 -33.81 26.16
N THR A 786 -11.85 -33.21 26.24
CA THR A 786 -13.17 -33.86 26.38
C THR A 786 -14.16 -33.05 25.54
N ILE A 787 -15.23 -33.69 25.06
CA ILE A 787 -16.27 -33.02 24.29
C ILE A 787 -16.78 -31.82 25.11
N ASN A 788 -16.73 -30.62 24.52
CA ASN A 788 -17.15 -29.35 25.16
C ASN A 788 -16.38 -28.97 26.43
N GLY A 789 -15.25 -29.62 26.69
CA GLY A 789 -14.41 -29.37 27.86
C GLY A 789 -13.17 -28.54 27.54
N GLY A 790 -12.10 -28.77 28.31
CA GLY A 790 -10.83 -28.07 28.14
C GLY A 790 -10.13 -28.41 26.82
N TRP A 791 -9.04 -27.70 26.55
CA TRP A 791 -8.23 -27.85 25.34
C TRP A 791 -6.81 -28.32 25.68
N THR A 792 -6.18 -29.03 24.76
CA THR A 792 -4.76 -29.37 24.85
C THR A 792 -3.91 -28.10 24.73
N GLY A 793 -2.62 -28.19 25.07
CA GLY A 793 -1.64 -27.21 24.56
C GLY A 793 -1.47 -27.34 23.04
N PHE A 794 -0.86 -26.32 22.43
CA PHE A 794 -0.50 -26.35 21.01
C PHE A 794 0.61 -27.39 20.74
N VAL A 795 0.41 -28.21 19.72
CA VAL A 795 1.37 -29.22 19.25
C VAL A 795 1.80 -28.87 17.83
N SER A 796 3.10 -28.78 17.59
CA SER A 796 3.63 -28.47 16.25
C SER A 796 3.72 -29.73 15.38
N HIS A 797 3.28 -29.61 14.13
CA HIS A 797 3.56 -30.56 13.05
C HIS A 797 4.75 -30.11 12.18
N GLY A 798 5.47 -29.05 12.58
CA GLY A 798 6.56 -28.47 11.81
C GLY A 798 6.09 -27.87 10.48
N SER A 799 6.99 -27.83 9.50
CA SER A 799 6.72 -27.32 8.15
C SER A 799 6.81 -28.47 7.12
N PRO A 800 5.95 -28.48 6.07
CA PRO A 800 6.14 -29.36 4.93
C PRO A 800 7.39 -28.95 4.13
N GLY A 801 8.31 -29.90 3.90
CA GLY A 801 9.57 -29.65 3.17
C GLY A 801 10.66 -28.95 4.01
N SER A 802 11.93 -29.16 3.66
CA SER A 802 13.10 -28.64 4.40
C SER A 802 13.91 -27.63 3.56
N PRO A 803 14.48 -26.56 4.15
CA PRO A 803 14.12 -25.89 5.40
C PRO A 803 13.51 -24.50 5.11
N SER A 804 12.48 -24.10 5.87
CA SER A 804 11.77 -22.81 5.80
C SER A 804 11.10 -22.49 4.46
N LYS A 805 9.85 -22.96 4.29
CA LYS A 805 9.01 -22.57 3.15
C LYS A 805 7.61 -22.22 3.66
N LEU A 806 7.18 -20.99 3.36
CA LEU A 806 5.92 -20.42 3.81
C LEU A 806 4.74 -21.22 3.24
N PHE A 807 3.68 -21.37 4.03
CA PHE A 807 2.38 -21.82 3.52
C PHE A 807 1.89 -20.77 2.52
N THR A 808 1.48 -21.21 1.33
CA THR A 808 1.11 -20.28 0.26
C THR A 808 -0.39 -19.98 0.29
N ASP A 809 -1.22 -20.91 0.77
CA ASP A 809 -2.68 -20.86 0.64
C ASP A 809 -3.41 -21.70 1.71
N PRO A 810 -4.73 -21.51 1.92
CA PRO A 810 -5.51 -22.35 2.84
C PRO A 810 -5.49 -23.84 2.49
N GLY A 811 -5.33 -24.67 3.52
CA GLY A 811 -5.43 -26.12 3.44
C GLY A 811 -6.86 -26.64 3.56
N ALA A 812 -7.00 -27.96 3.46
CA ALA A 812 -8.29 -28.64 3.63
C ALA A 812 -8.14 -29.86 4.54
N ILE A 813 -9.17 -30.13 5.34
CA ILE A 813 -9.26 -31.28 6.21
C ILE A 813 -10.56 -32.04 5.93
N VAL A 814 -10.49 -33.37 5.89
CA VAL A 814 -11.65 -34.23 5.69
C VAL A 814 -11.63 -35.41 6.66
N ALA A 815 -12.80 -35.78 7.17
CA ALA A 815 -13.00 -37.04 7.87
C ALA A 815 -13.28 -38.15 6.87
N GLN A 816 -12.57 -39.26 7.00
CA GLN A 816 -12.77 -40.45 6.19
C GLN A 816 -13.84 -41.35 6.80
N ALA A 817 -14.44 -42.21 5.97
CA ALA A 817 -15.40 -43.23 6.41
C ALA A 817 -14.95 -44.15 7.56
N ASP A 818 -13.65 -44.33 7.82
CA ASP A 818 -13.16 -45.10 8.97
C ASP A 818 -12.95 -44.26 10.24
N GLY A 819 -13.27 -42.97 10.22
CA GLY A 819 -13.11 -42.04 11.34
C GLY A 819 -11.73 -41.40 11.45
N THR A 820 -10.80 -41.67 10.53
CA THR A 820 -9.52 -40.96 10.46
C THR A 820 -9.66 -39.61 9.78
N LEU A 821 -8.84 -38.64 10.18
CA LEU A 821 -8.73 -37.34 9.53
C LEU A 821 -7.54 -37.30 8.56
N VAL A 822 -7.75 -36.67 7.40
CA VAL A 822 -6.71 -36.36 6.41
C VAL A 822 -6.65 -34.87 6.21
N PHE A 823 -5.43 -34.32 6.27
CA PHE A 823 -5.15 -32.90 6.09
C PHE A 823 -4.24 -32.72 4.87
N THR A 824 -4.60 -31.81 3.98
CA THR A 824 -3.80 -31.43 2.80
C THR A 824 -3.52 -29.94 2.81
N MET A 825 -2.30 -29.57 2.42
CA MET A 825 -1.84 -28.20 2.44
C MET A 825 -1.00 -27.89 1.19
N PRO A 826 -1.34 -26.83 0.44
CA PRO A 826 -0.43 -26.25 -0.53
C PRO A 826 0.81 -25.67 0.17
N ALA A 827 1.98 -26.00 -0.33
CA ALA A 827 3.23 -25.37 0.08
C ALA A 827 4.19 -25.31 -1.12
N GLN A 828 5.29 -24.56 -0.97
CA GLN A 828 6.26 -24.46 -2.06
C GLN A 828 6.82 -25.84 -2.43
N GLY A 829 6.64 -26.25 -3.69
CA GLY A 829 7.04 -27.56 -4.22
C GLY A 829 5.89 -28.55 -4.42
N GLY A 830 4.65 -28.19 -4.03
CA GLY A 830 3.46 -28.98 -4.32
C GLY A 830 2.46 -29.08 -3.18
N ILE A 831 1.60 -30.10 -3.23
CA ILE A 831 0.59 -30.33 -2.19
C ILE A 831 1.06 -31.44 -1.26
N TYR A 832 1.08 -31.13 0.04
CA TYR A 832 1.52 -32.03 1.09
C TYR A 832 0.34 -32.55 1.91
N GLN A 833 0.49 -33.75 2.47
CA GLN A 833 -0.52 -34.43 3.28
C GLN A 833 0.07 -34.93 4.60
N ILE A 834 -0.74 -34.83 5.65
CA ILE A 834 -0.62 -35.61 6.89
C ILE A 834 -1.94 -36.35 7.14
N SER A 835 -1.87 -37.49 7.81
CA SER A 835 -3.07 -38.32 8.06
C SER A 835 -3.01 -38.95 9.44
N GLN A 836 -4.16 -39.12 10.06
CA GLN A 836 -4.26 -39.94 11.27
C GLN A 836 -3.96 -41.41 10.94
N THR A 837 -3.13 -42.02 11.76
CA THR A 837 -2.75 -43.44 11.69
C THR A 837 -3.85 -44.37 12.21
N LYS A 838 -4.74 -43.83 13.05
CA LYS A 838 -5.96 -44.47 13.56
C LYS A 838 -6.94 -43.37 13.99
N PRO A 839 -8.25 -43.66 14.07
CA PRO A 839 -9.25 -42.66 14.47
C PRO A 839 -8.90 -42.02 15.81
N SER A 840 -8.95 -40.69 15.87
CA SER A 840 -8.58 -39.88 17.05
C SER A 840 -7.16 -40.15 17.60
N GLY A 841 -6.24 -40.66 16.78
CA GLY A 841 -4.89 -41.06 17.17
C GLY A 841 -3.76 -40.18 16.62
N ASP A 842 -2.56 -40.75 16.59
CA ASP A 842 -1.34 -40.09 16.14
C ASP A 842 -1.37 -39.79 14.63
N TRP A 843 -0.62 -38.76 14.24
CA TRP A 843 -0.53 -38.31 12.85
C TRP A 843 0.77 -38.77 12.19
N SER A 844 0.72 -39.02 10.90
CA SER A 844 1.90 -39.23 10.07
C SER A 844 2.78 -37.97 10.00
N GLY A 845 4.01 -38.15 9.53
CA GLY A 845 4.81 -37.03 9.02
C GLY A 845 4.27 -36.49 7.69
N TRP A 846 4.74 -35.32 7.28
CA TRP A 846 4.42 -34.70 5.99
C TRP A 846 4.86 -35.58 4.83
N SER A 847 3.99 -35.71 3.84
CA SER A 847 4.25 -36.44 2.60
C SER A 847 3.82 -35.61 1.40
N LEU A 848 4.69 -35.45 0.42
CA LEU A 848 4.38 -34.74 -0.83
C LEU A 848 3.48 -35.64 -1.69
N GLN A 849 2.29 -35.18 -2.03
CA GLN A 849 1.31 -35.93 -2.82
C GLN A 849 1.27 -35.49 -4.28
N VAL A 850 1.35 -34.19 -4.52
CA VAL A 850 1.31 -33.61 -5.88
C VAL A 850 2.54 -32.72 -6.07
N PRO A 851 3.63 -33.19 -6.70
CA PRO A 851 4.83 -32.40 -6.95
C PRO A 851 4.60 -31.26 -7.94
N SER A 852 5.26 -30.13 -7.73
CA SER A 852 5.34 -29.05 -8.72
C SER A 852 5.98 -29.55 -10.04
N GLY A 853 5.43 -29.15 -11.18
CA GLY A 853 5.87 -29.59 -12.52
C GLY A 853 5.19 -30.86 -13.08
N SER A 854 4.26 -31.49 -12.35
CA SER A 854 3.42 -32.59 -12.86
C SER A 854 2.15 -32.11 -13.62
N GLY A 855 2.01 -30.80 -13.80
CA GLY A 855 0.90 -30.03 -14.39
C GLY A 855 1.18 -28.52 -14.19
N PRO A 856 0.24 -27.59 -14.49
CA PRO A 856 0.42 -26.19 -14.12
C PRO A 856 0.50 -26.08 -12.59
N GLU A 857 1.40 -25.22 -12.11
CA GLU A 857 1.64 -25.05 -10.68
C GLU A 857 0.37 -24.55 -9.98
N PRO A 858 0.08 -24.94 -8.72
CA PRO A 858 -0.94 -24.27 -7.93
C PRO A 858 -0.55 -22.79 -7.82
N THR A 859 -1.37 -21.86 -8.33
CA THR A 859 -1.05 -20.43 -8.29
C THR A 859 -2.00 -19.67 -7.41
N ASP A 860 -1.75 -19.73 -6.11
CA ASP A 860 -2.27 -18.70 -5.20
C ASP A 860 -3.80 -18.87 -4.95
N GLY A 861 -4.21 -20.10 -4.59
CA GLY A 861 -5.59 -20.42 -4.18
C GLY A 861 -5.75 -21.63 -3.25
N SER A 862 -6.83 -21.62 -2.46
CA SER A 862 -7.19 -22.70 -1.53
C SER A 862 -7.44 -24.03 -2.26
N VAL A 863 -7.21 -25.14 -1.57
CA VAL A 863 -7.57 -26.48 -2.05
C VAL A 863 -8.94 -26.88 -1.51
N ALA A 864 -9.71 -27.64 -2.30
CA ALA A 864 -10.90 -28.32 -1.81
C ALA A 864 -10.64 -29.83 -1.77
N LEU A 865 -10.87 -30.44 -0.61
CA LEU A 865 -10.75 -31.89 -0.40
C LEU A 865 -12.12 -32.47 -0.05
N ALA A 866 -12.54 -33.50 -0.78
CA ALA A 866 -13.77 -34.22 -0.50
C ALA A 866 -13.57 -35.74 -0.58
N GLN A 867 -14.46 -36.47 0.07
CA GLN A 867 -14.55 -37.93 -0.04
C GLN A 867 -15.71 -38.30 -0.97
N ASN A 868 -15.40 -39.06 -2.02
CA ASN A 868 -16.39 -39.72 -2.88
C ASN A 868 -17.20 -40.75 -2.08
N ALA A 869 -18.37 -41.14 -2.58
CA ALA A 869 -19.26 -42.07 -1.90
C ALA A 869 -18.64 -43.47 -1.66
N ASP A 870 -17.64 -43.86 -2.44
CA ASP A 870 -16.88 -45.10 -2.29
C ASP A 870 -15.65 -44.98 -1.36
N GLY A 871 -15.47 -43.81 -0.72
CA GLY A 871 -14.41 -43.56 0.23
C GLY A 871 -13.10 -43.02 -0.38
N ARG A 872 -13.01 -42.87 -1.71
CA ARG A 872 -11.85 -42.28 -2.38
C ARG A 872 -11.78 -40.77 -2.15
N LEU A 873 -10.59 -40.24 -1.90
CA LEU A 873 -10.40 -38.80 -1.79
C LEU A 873 -10.24 -38.15 -3.16
N GLU A 874 -10.77 -36.93 -3.29
CA GLU A 874 -10.64 -36.09 -4.47
C GLU A 874 -10.31 -34.67 -4.02
N LEU A 875 -9.30 -34.10 -4.67
CA LEU A 875 -8.69 -32.82 -4.32
C LEU A 875 -8.72 -31.92 -5.55
N ALA A 876 -9.38 -30.78 -5.44
CA ALA A 876 -9.42 -29.75 -6.48
C ALA A 876 -8.53 -28.55 -6.09
N MET A 877 -7.95 -27.91 -7.10
CA MET A 877 -7.00 -26.80 -6.94
C MET A 877 -7.08 -25.85 -8.14
N LEU A 878 -6.78 -24.57 -7.94
CA LEU A 878 -6.57 -23.63 -9.05
C LEU A 878 -5.14 -23.76 -9.60
N GLY A 879 -5.00 -23.97 -10.91
CA GLY A 879 -3.70 -24.01 -11.59
C GLY A 879 -3.23 -22.64 -12.09
N SER A 880 -1.95 -22.55 -12.45
CA SER A 880 -1.27 -21.36 -13.03
C SER A 880 -1.88 -20.83 -14.31
N ASP A 881 -2.57 -21.71 -15.02
CA ASP A 881 -3.34 -21.40 -16.20
C ASP A 881 -4.74 -20.84 -15.89
N ARG A 882 -5.05 -20.58 -14.60
CA ARG A 882 -6.36 -20.15 -14.10
C ARG A 882 -7.51 -21.09 -14.49
N ALA A 883 -7.21 -22.37 -14.69
CA ALA A 883 -8.21 -23.44 -14.77
C ALA A 883 -8.28 -24.19 -13.42
N ILE A 884 -9.39 -24.87 -13.15
CA ILE A 884 -9.46 -25.77 -11.99
C ILE A 884 -8.95 -27.15 -12.39
N TRP A 885 -8.01 -27.65 -11.61
CA TRP A 885 -7.40 -28.97 -11.72
C TRP A 885 -7.85 -29.86 -10.56
N HIS A 886 -7.80 -31.16 -10.76
CA HIS A 886 -8.05 -32.12 -9.70
C HIS A 886 -7.12 -33.33 -9.77
N VAL A 887 -6.93 -33.95 -8.62
CA VAL A 887 -6.34 -35.29 -8.44
C VAL A 887 -7.26 -36.10 -7.56
N TRP A 888 -7.28 -37.42 -7.75
CA TRP A 888 -8.12 -38.32 -6.96
C TRP A 888 -7.37 -39.60 -6.63
N GLN A 889 -7.81 -40.30 -5.59
CA GLN A 889 -7.34 -41.65 -5.33
C GLN A 889 -8.11 -42.63 -6.25
N PRO A 890 -7.44 -43.48 -7.06
CA PRO A 890 -8.12 -44.52 -7.84
C PRO A 890 -8.79 -45.58 -6.97
N GLN A 891 -8.27 -45.84 -5.78
CA GLN A 891 -8.87 -46.69 -4.76
C GLN A 891 -8.68 -46.04 -3.39
N ARG A 892 -9.53 -46.37 -2.42
CA ARG A 892 -9.40 -45.82 -1.07
C ARG A 892 -8.00 -46.09 -0.51
N ASN A 893 -7.34 -45.04 -0.01
CA ASN A 893 -5.97 -45.09 0.52
C ASN A 893 -4.88 -45.48 -0.50
N SER A 894 -5.16 -45.43 -1.81
CA SER A 894 -4.14 -45.59 -2.84
C SER A 894 -3.36 -44.29 -3.08
N PRO A 895 -2.22 -44.33 -3.78
CA PRO A 895 -1.58 -43.14 -4.31
C PRO A 895 -2.55 -42.30 -5.16
N TRP A 896 -2.31 -40.99 -5.21
CA TRP A 896 -3.10 -40.06 -6.02
C TRP A 896 -2.85 -40.26 -7.52
N SER A 897 -3.85 -39.92 -8.33
CA SER A 897 -3.78 -39.89 -9.78
C SER A 897 -2.80 -38.82 -10.28
N GLN A 898 -2.53 -38.85 -11.58
CA GLN A 898 -1.94 -37.67 -12.25
C GLN A 898 -2.96 -36.52 -12.26
N PRO A 899 -2.51 -35.25 -12.27
CA PRO A 899 -3.39 -34.10 -12.40
C PRO A 899 -4.20 -34.14 -13.70
N ALA A 900 -5.50 -33.86 -13.59
CA ALA A 900 -6.36 -33.61 -14.73
C ALA A 900 -7.04 -32.24 -14.57
N THR A 901 -7.46 -31.64 -15.69
CA THR A 901 -8.12 -30.33 -15.70
C THR A 901 -9.63 -30.49 -15.92
N PHE A 902 -10.44 -29.73 -15.18
CA PHE A 902 -11.84 -29.49 -15.55
C PHE A 902 -11.95 -28.52 -16.76
N GLY A 903 -10.81 -27.99 -17.23
CA GLY A 903 -10.75 -26.92 -18.21
C GLY A 903 -11.31 -25.61 -17.64
N LYS A 904 -11.59 -24.67 -18.55
CA LYS A 904 -12.30 -23.43 -18.24
C LYS A 904 -13.15 -23.01 -19.45
N PRO A 905 -14.26 -22.28 -19.23
CA PRO A 905 -15.02 -21.69 -20.32
C PRO A 905 -14.16 -20.74 -21.17
N ALA A 906 -14.51 -20.58 -22.46
CA ALA A 906 -13.80 -19.65 -23.33
C ALA A 906 -13.86 -18.22 -22.79
N ASN A 907 -12.70 -17.54 -22.72
CA ASN A 907 -12.54 -16.18 -22.19
C ASN A 907 -12.83 -15.99 -20.69
N VAL A 908 -12.99 -17.07 -19.92
CA VAL A 908 -13.14 -17.01 -18.47
C VAL A 908 -11.85 -17.48 -17.81
N GLN A 909 -11.34 -16.70 -16.86
CA GLN A 909 -10.27 -17.11 -15.95
C GLN A 909 -10.91 -17.37 -14.59
N PHE A 910 -10.68 -18.53 -13.99
CA PHE A 910 -11.13 -18.71 -12.61
C PHE A 910 -10.25 -17.89 -11.69
N GLN A 911 -10.91 -17.16 -10.79
CA GLN A 911 -10.23 -16.52 -9.70
C GLN A 911 -9.91 -17.58 -8.65
N ALA A 912 -8.87 -17.34 -7.87
CA ALA A 912 -8.64 -18.20 -6.74
C ALA A 912 -9.86 -18.12 -5.82
N ASN A 913 -10.28 -19.29 -5.33
CA ASN A 913 -11.17 -19.36 -4.19
C ASN A 913 -10.26 -19.03 -3.01
N ARG A 914 -10.22 -17.74 -2.69
CA ARG A 914 -9.28 -17.13 -1.78
C ARG A 914 -9.83 -17.06 -0.40
#